data_AF-A0A371D9Q7-F1
#
_entry.id   AF-A0A371D9Q7-F1
#
_cell.length_a   1.000
_cell.length_b   1.000
_cell.length_c   1.000
_cell.angle_alpha   90.00
_cell.angle_beta   90.00
_cell.angle_gamma   90.00
#
_symmetry.space_group_name_H-M   'P 1'
#
loop_
_entity.id
_entity.type
_entity.pdbx_description
1 polymer ?
#
loop_
_entity_poly.entity_id
_entity_poly.type
_entity_poly.pdbx_seq_one_letter_code
_entity_poly.pdbx_strand_id
1 'polypeptide(L)'
;MHRKIVVLEYSTFLEKFLSHPSSRRSSKSFLSGIMTPTTENDMYNALPEALNKSGICPGFTFVATPHGADGADPTKQAVDCGMYKTGFAPQASDGSYARVDWSRLELAIECKTHWIEQDPFDPEAQDDEPTAQKRQDALGQILSYAELVFKYQQRTWHFMIILLGDFARIVRFDRSTIFATNKFNYKTNEHMLTDFIWRYSRCTSVARGHDPTATRIERGDKFWNAMIAKKGTDPNPTDHVQKLFYESLDEAWPWWQLEVQVEPPSGKPRTRLHCTRKFLVGKPHFQASGVTGRGTRGYVALPLNNSGRVCEPFVYLKDAWRVDHTGIEKEGDTLHELNQADVPYVPTLICHGDLKGPEQTTDWRSLWKEYYPDADDDECPLKRHQHYRLVVKQVGKPLTEFGPGSDDLVMAIGCVLAAHAAAYRLGIIHRDISAGNMLLYKDDDGEWYGLLNDWELSKRHDIDYGDSRQPDRTGTWQFMSVHASNNESRRIILPDELESIFHVLLYLAVRFLPHNLSDENVGQFLHDYFDGYSPHATGYRCSAAKREAIKTGMINLDAYNGDQDPDKLTLRFGFDPSGPPLLPLPPSTDARQVTPSPHERAGTPSEPETRSSGSFSPVLHSSTSWHSSSTVLSSGHPPPPDDDPVPVLPPPQEKPAALKRTHPLNDIVEELLTWFKAYYALDNLVAESSKEAPALENTRIPSQSNRIKKMRQKAASRSTSSLVSMAAAQANSKPVTAARLETAAKIEEYRKLADNLTSHDPFIALIDRSLDQPWPENDKGEDKKPKGGFAPRKDQVAAASEAVASSKKRPLEEKDAKKERAQPAKRRKASVEA
;
A
#
# COMPACT_ATOMS: atom_id res chain seq x y z
N MET A 1 9.48 -9.65 -10.28
CA MET A 1 9.07 -10.35 -11.52
C MET A 1 9.81 -11.67 -11.77
N HIS A 2 10.63 -12.19 -10.85
CA HIS A 2 11.35 -13.46 -11.06
C HIS A 2 10.40 -14.61 -11.45
N ARG A 3 10.73 -15.34 -12.53
CA ARG A 3 9.91 -16.42 -13.14
C ARG A 3 8.44 -16.06 -13.45
N LYS A 4 8.07 -14.76 -13.53
CA LYS A 4 6.71 -14.26 -13.90
C LYS A 4 6.63 -13.64 -15.30
N ILE A 5 7.53 -14.06 -16.18
CA ILE A 5 7.65 -13.59 -17.56
C ILE A 5 7.76 -14.84 -18.44
N VAL A 6 6.95 -14.91 -19.49
CA VAL A 6 6.95 -16.04 -20.45
C VAL A 6 7.11 -15.46 -21.85
N VAL A 7 8.11 -15.94 -22.59
CA VAL A 7 8.34 -15.56 -23.99
C VAL A 7 7.67 -16.61 -24.89
N LEU A 8 6.94 -16.18 -25.91
CA LEU A 8 6.17 -17.07 -26.80
C LEU A 8 6.47 -16.79 -28.26
N GLU A 9 6.46 -17.85 -29.06
CA GLU A 9 6.47 -17.72 -30.52
C GLU A 9 5.28 -16.87 -31.01
N TYR A 10 5.52 -16.04 -32.02
CA TYR A 10 4.58 -15.02 -32.46
C TYR A 10 3.20 -15.58 -32.85
N SER A 11 3.17 -16.73 -33.54
CA SER A 11 1.94 -17.44 -33.89
C SER A 11 1.18 -17.90 -32.64
N THR A 12 1.86 -18.55 -31.71
CA THR A 12 1.32 -19.02 -30.44
C THR A 12 0.80 -17.87 -29.57
N PHE A 13 1.48 -16.72 -29.55
CA PHE A 13 1.03 -15.51 -28.86
C PHE A 13 -0.28 -14.98 -29.46
N LEU A 14 -0.39 -14.89 -30.80
CA LEU A 14 -1.65 -14.49 -31.44
C LEU A 14 -2.77 -15.51 -31.22
N GLU A 15 -2.49 -16.81 -31.35
CA GLU A 15 -3.50 -17.86 -31.17
C GLU A 15 -4.07 -17.88 -29.75
N LYS A 16 -3.23 -17.67 -28.72
CA LYS A 16 -3.67 -17.61 -27.31
C LYS A 16 -4.36 -16.28 -26.96
N PHE A 17 -4.05 -15.14 -27.61
CA PHE A 17 -4.51 -13.81 -27.15
C PHE A 17 -5.30 -12.94 -28.14
N LEU A 18 -5.27 -13.20 -29.46
CA LEU A 18 -5.98 -12.42 -30.48
C LEU A 18 -6.52 -13.31 -31.63
N SER A 19 -7.82 -13.63 -31.52
CA SER A 19 -8.59 -14.46 -32.44
C SER A 19 -8.32 -14.21 -33.93
N HIS A 20 -8.26 -15.28 -34.71
CA HIS A 20 -8.11 -15.20 -36.17
C HIS A 20 -9.30 -14.48 -36.83
N PRO A 21 -9.06 -13.49 -37.70
CA PRO A 21 -10.11 -12.75 -38.37
C PRO A 21 -10.68 -13.51 -39.58
N SER A 22 -11.95 -13.28 -39.88
CA SER A 22 -12.67 -13.90 -40.98
C SER A 22 -12.44 -13.26 -42.36
N SER A 23 -11.68 -12.16 -42.45
CA SER A 23 -11.37 -11.48 -43.71
C SER A 23 -9.87 -11.49 -44.02
N ARG A 24 -9.51 -11.78 -45.28
CA ARG A 24 -8.13 -11.67 -45.76
C ARG A 24 -7.73 -10.20 -45.88
N ARG A 25 -6.58 -9.86 -45.32
CA ARG A 25 -5.99 -8.53 -45.38
C ARG A 25 -5.35 -8.27 -46.75
N SER A 26 -5.53 -7.04 -47.24
CA SER A 26 -4.73 -6.45 -48.32
C SER A 26 -4.25 -5.08 -47.85
N SER A 27 -2.94 -4.94 -47.62
CA SER A 27 -2.28 -3.64 -47.55
C SER A 27 -0.99 -3.71 -48.37
N LYS A 28 -0.54 -2.56 -48.86
CA LYS A 28 0.83 -2.44 -49.38
C LYS A 28 1.82 -2.54 -48.22
N SER A 29 3.07 -2.89 -48.52
CA SER A 29 4.19 -2.70 -47.60
C SER A 29 4.45 -1.20 -47.42
N PHE A 30 4.89 -0.81 -46.22
CA PHE A 30 5.20 0.58 -45.88
C PHE A 30 6.24 0.72 -44.75
N LEU A 31 6.41 -0.30 -43.89
CA LEU A 31 7.39 -0.24 -42.80
C LEU A 31 8.84 -0.41 -43.28
N SER A 32 9.07 -1.15 -44.38
CA SER A 32 10.41 -1.27 -44.99
C SER A 32 10.91 0.04 -45.60
N GLY A 33 10.01 1.00 -45.85
CA GLY A 33 10.34 2.34 -46.32
C GLY A 33 10.72 3.31 -45.19
N ILE A 34 10.54 2.94 -43.93
CA ILE A 34 11.00 3.72 -42.77
C ILE A 34 12.49 3.46 -42.59
N MET A 35 13.30 4.52 -42.52
CA MET A 35 14.75 4.40 -42.30
C MET A 35 15.06 3.69 -40.97
N THR A 36 16.22 3.03 -40.88
CA THR A 36 16.70 2.49 -39.60
C THR A 36 17.03 3.66 -38.67
N PRO A 37 16.39 3.75 -37.50
CA PRO A 37 16.51 4.91 -36.62
C PRO A 37 17.92 5.02 -36.05
N THR A 38 18.45 6.24 -35.99
CA THR A 38 19.73 6.53 -35.31
C THR A 38 19.53 7.11 -33.92
N THR A 39 18.33 7.60 -33.63
CA THR A 39 17.87 8.13 -32.35
C THR A 39 16.44 7.63 -32.08
N GLU A 40 16.02 7.62 -30.80
CA GLU A 40 14.63 7.26 -30.44
C GLU A 40 13.65 8.25 -31.10
N ASN A 41 14.05 9.53 -31.26
CA ASN A 41 13.33 10.56 -32.00
C ASN A 41 13.01 10.21 -33.46
N ASP A 42 13.89 9.48 -34.16
CA ASP A 42 13.63 9.10 -35.56
C ASP A 42 12.46 8.11 -35.66
N MET A 43 12.24 7.30 -34.62
CA MET A 43 11.23 6.24 -34.58
C MET A 43 9.82 6.84 -34.48
N TYR A 44 9.57 7.65 -33.45
CA TYR A 44 8.23 8.19 -33.17
C TYR A 44 7.83 9.37 -34.05
N ASN A 45 8.74 9.96 -34.83
CA ASN A 45 8.36 10.96 -35.84
C ASN A 45 7.75 10.30 -37.09
N ALA A 46 8.40 9.28 -37.65
CA ALA A 46 7.93 8.65 -38.90
C ALA A 46 6.80 7.62 -38.69
N LEU A 47 6.87 6.84 -37.60
CA LEU A 47 5.98 5.70 -37.38
C LEU A 47 4.48 6.05 -37.27
N PRO A 48 4.04 7.05 -36.47
CA PRO A 48 2.62 7.32 -36.30
C PRO A 48 1.98 7.82 -37.59
N GLU A 49 2.69 8.65 -38.35
CA GLU A 49 2.24 9.14 -39.64
C GLU A 49 2.09 7.99 -40.65
N ALA A 50 3.08 7.08 -40.71
CA ALA A 50 3.04 5.90 -41.58
C ALA A 50 1.89 4.93 -41.20
N LEU A 51 1.71 4.65 -39.90
CA LEU A 51 0.61 3.81 -39.39
C LEU A 51 -0.75 4.44 -39.72
N ASN A 52 -0.94 5.74 -39.48
CA ASN A 52 -2.19 6.44 -39.80
C ASN A 52 -2.48 6.45 -41.31
N LYS A 53 -1.48 6.77 -42.15
CA LYS A 53 -1.59 6.77 -43.63
C LYS A 53 -1.86 5.38 -44.22
N SER A 54 -1.44 4.30 -43.55
CA SER A 54 -1.63 2.93 -44.05
C SER A 54 -3.09 2.45 -44.05
N GLY A 55 -3.98 3.11 -43.28
CA GLY A 55 -5.40 2.74 -43.16
C GLY A 55 -5.67 1.42 -42.44
N ILE A 56 -4.66 0.76 -41.85
CA ILE A 56 -4.86 -0.56 -41.21
C ILE A 56 -5.72 -0.51 -39.94
N CYS A 57 -5.82 0.65 -39.26
CA CYS A 57 -6.55 0.84 -37.99
C CYS A 57 -7.77 1.78 -38.11
N PRO A 58 -8.88 1.37 -38.74
CA PRO A 58 -10.09 2.19 -38.80
C PRO A 58 -10.64 2.46 -37.39
N GLY A 59 -10.99 3.71 -37.10
CA GLY A 59 -11.51 4.15 -35.79
C GLY A 59 -10.46 4.42 -34.71
N PHE A 60 -9.17 4.23 -35.02
CA PHE A 60 -8.05 4.56 -34.13
C PHE A 60 -7.05 5.49 -34.82
N THR A 61 -6.23 6.16 -34.01
CA THR A 61 -5.23 7.13 -34.44
C THR A 61 -4.01 7.02 -33.55
N PHE A 62 -2.83 6.92 -34.16
CA PHE A 62 -1.54 6.95 -33.48
C PHE A 62 -1.06 8.40 -33.34
N VAL A 63 -0.53 8.74 -32.17
CA VAL A 63 -0.02 10.08 -31.83
C VAL A 63 1.34 9.93 -31.17
N ALA A 64 2.32 10.76 -31.56
CA ALA A 64 3.60 10.86 -30.88
C ALA A 64 3.44 11.67 -29.58
N THR A 65 3.87 11.11 -28.45
CA THR A 65 3.73 11.71 -27.10
C THR A 65 5.04 11.74 -26.27
N PRO A 66 6.25 11.72 -26.85
CA PRO A 66 7.52 11.33 -26.19
C PRO A 66 7.98 12.23 -25.03
N HIS A 67 7.50 13.47 -24.96
CA HIS A 67 7.93 14.46 -23.97
C HIS A 67 6.73 15.12 -23.26
N GLY A 68 5.51 14.63 -23.55
CA GLY A 68 4.27 15.20 -23.05
C GLY A 68 3.65 14.30 -21.99
N ALA A 69 4.11 14.40 -20.75
CA ALA A 69 3.45 13.72 -19.64
C ALA A 69 2.03 14.27 -19.40
N ASP A 70 1.13 13.40 -18.92
CA ASP A 70 -0.22 13.78 -18.52
C ASP A 70 -0.15 14.83 -17.38
N GLY A 71 -0.95 15.89 -17.48
CA GLY A 71 -1.04 16.90 -16.41
C GLY A 71 -1.60 16.36 -15.10
N ALA A 72 -2.34 15.24 -15.15
CA ALA A 72 -2.86 14.51 -13.99
C ALA A 72 -1.86 13.48 -13.42
N ASP A 73 -0.70 13.25 -14.06
CA ASP A 73 0.28 12.24 -13.66
C ASP A 73 1.49 12.86 -12.94
N PRO A 74 1.64 12.63 -11.61
CA PRO A 74 2.79 13.15 -10.86
C PRO A 74 4.12 12.47 -11.22
N THR A 75 4.11 11.32 -11.93
CA THR A 75 5.34 10.60 -12.29
C THR A 75 6.07 11.21 -13.50
N LYS A 76 5.44 12.17 -14.20
CA LYS A 76 5.94 12.82 -15.41
C LYS A 76 6.29 11.83 -16.54
N GLN A 77 5.63 10.67 -16.59
CA GLN A 77 5.89 9.66 -17.61
C GLN A 77 5.09 9.90 -18.88
N ALA A 78 5.66 9.51 -20.02
CA ALA A 78 4.99 9.43 -21.30
C ALA A 78 5.56 8.29 -22.14
N VAL A 79 4.74 7.73 -23.04
CA VAL A 79 5.19 6.78 -24.08
C VAL A 79 5.58 7.54 -25.35
N ASP A 80 6.52 7.00 -26.12
CA ASP A 80 6.93 7.57 -27.40
C ASP A 80 5.76 7.75 -28.38
N CYS A 81 4.91 6.72 -28.50
CA CYS A 81 3.67 6.80 -29.26
C CYS A 81 2.51 6.06 -28.59
N GLY A 82 1.34 6.71 -28.56
CA GLY A 82 0.09 6.10 -28.12
C GLY A 82 -0.91 5.92 -29.25
N MET A 83 -1.60 4.78 -29.27
CA MET A 83 -2.82 4.60 -30.07
C MET A 83 -4.05 4.97 -29.25
N TYR A 84 -4.91 5.80 -29.81
CA TYR A 84 -6.16 6.26 -29.21
C TYR A 84 -7.34 5.98 -30.16
N LYS A 85 -8.58 5.98 -29.65
CA LYS A 85 -9.78 6.06 -30.51
C LYS A 85 -9.79 7.43 -31.19
N THR A 86 -10.10 7.50 -32.50
CA THR A 86 -9.91 8.73 -33.30
C THR A 86 -10.56 9.99 -32.72
N GLY A 87 -11.79 9.89 -32.21
CA GLY A 87 -12.50 11.02 -31.57
C GLY A 87 -11.98 11.44 -30.19
N PHE A 88 -10.93 10.78 -29.70
CA PHE A 88 -10.32 10.97 -28.38
C PHE A 88 -8.78 11.04 -28.43
N ALA A 89 -8.20 11.19 -29.63
CA ALA A 89 -6.75 11.32 -29.78
C ALA A 89 -6.28 12.69 -29.23
N PRO A 90 -5.30 12.76 -28.32
CA PRO A 90 -4.82 14.02 -27.77
C PRO A 90 -4.16 14.87 -28.86
N GLN A 91 -4.29 16.19 -28.73
CA GLN A 91 -3.80 17.17 -29.69
C GLN A 91 -2.70 18.04 -29.07
N ALA A 92 -1.80 18.55 -29.89
CA ALA A 92 -0.82 19.56 -29.48
C ALA A 92 -1.45 20.96 -29.48
N SER A 93 -1.05 21.81 -28.53
CA SER A 93 -1.58 23.18 -28.36
C SER A 93 -0.81 24.26 -29.11
N ASP A 94 0.46 24.01 -29.44
CA ASP A 94 1.46 25.03 -29.79
C ASP A 94 2.49 24.55 -30.84
N GLY A 95 2.30 23.36 -31.41
CA GLY A 95 3.26 22.72 -32.32
C GLY A 95 4.32 21.86 -31.63
N SER A 96 4.27 21.70 -30.31
CA SER A 96 4.99 20.63 -29.60
C SER A 96 4.33 19.25 -29.81
N TYR A 97 4.80 18.21 -29.11
CA TYR A 97 4.11 16.91 -29.10
C TYR A 97 2.84 16.98 -28.24
N ALA A 98 1.83 16.18 -28.59
CA ALA A 98 0.67 16.00 -27.73
C ALA A 98 1.08 15.36 -26.39
N ARG A 99 0.27 15.59 -25.34
CA ARG A 99 0.45 14.88 -24.06
C ARG A 99 -0.22 13.52 -24.10
N VAL A 100 0.33 12.54 -23.39
CA VAL A 100 -0.29 11.23 -23.18
C VAL A 100 -1.60 11.41 -22.38
N ASP A 101 -2.66 10.72 -22.79
CA ASP A 101 -3.89 10.56 -22.00
C ASP A 101 -3.92 9.13 -21.47
N TRP A 102 -3.41 8.91 -20.26
CA TRP A 102 -3.38 7.60 -19.63
C TRP A 102 -4.78 7.01 -19.43
N SER A 103 -5.83 7.85 -19.40
CA SER A 103 -7.22 7.43 -19.26
C SER A 103 -7.89 6.96 -20.56
N ARG A 104 -7.25 7.18 -21.73
CA ARG A 104 -7.80 6.80 -23.05
C ARG A 104 -6.82 6.06 -23.97
N LEU A 105 -5.55 5.92 -23.59
CA LEU A 105 -4.55 5.12 -24.29
C LEU A 105 -5.03 3.67 -24.49
N GLU A 106 -5.10 3.21 -25.74
CA GLU A 106 -5.52 1.84 -26.07
C GLU A 106 -4.32 0.90 -26.25
N LEU A 107 -3.25 1.35 -26.90
CA LEU A 107 -2.02 0.57 -27.14
C LEU A 107 -0.81 1.50 -27.03
N ALA A 108 0.13 1.17 -26.14
CA ALA A 108 1.41 1.85 -26.03
C ALA A 108 2.43 1.32 -27.07
N ILE A 109 3.26 2.22 -27.60
CA ILE A 109 4.47 1.89 -28.36
C ILE A 109 5.65 2.61 -27.70
N GLU A 110 6.65 1.84 -27.27
CA GLU A 110 7.93 2.32 -26.76
C GLU A 110 9.03 2.07 -27.79
N CYS A 111 9.96 3.02 -27.95
CA CYS A 111 11.00 3.01 -28.97
C CYS A 111 12.39 2.97 -28.32
N LYS A 112 13.19 1.97 -28.69
CA LYS A 112 14.59 1.80 -28.24
C LYS A 112 15.49 1.61 -29.47
N THR A 113 16.64 2.29 -29.48
CA THR A 113 17.56 2.24 -30.62
C THR A 113 18.35 0.94 -30.69
N HIS A 114 18.68 0.32 -29.55
CA HIS A 114 19.53 -0.86 -29.51
C HIS A 114 18.77 -2.16 -29.22
N TRP A 115 18.91 -3.13 -30.11
CA TRP A 115 18.04 -4.31 -30.22
C TRP A 115 18.43 -5.52 -29.35
N ILE A 116 19.47 -5.39 -28.52
CA ILE A 116 19.90 -6.39 -27.52
C ILE A 116 19.98 -5.71 -26.14
N GLU A 117 20.89 -4.75 -25.97
CA GLU A 117 21.11 -4.05 -24.68
C GLU A 117 19.88 -3.39 -24.04
N GLN A 118 18.88 -2.99 -24.84
CA GLN A 118 17.63 -2.37 -24.34
C GLN A 118 16.41 -3.31 -24.48
N ASP A 119 16.60 -4.57 -24.88
CA ASP A 119 15.54 -5.58 -24.92
C ASP A 119 15.37 -6.24 -23.53
N PRO A 120 14.27 -5.99 -22.81
CA PRO A 120 14.06 -6.56 -21.47
C PRO A 120 13.77 -8.06 -21.47
N PHE A 121 13.71 -8.72 -22.64
CA PHE A 121 13.37 -10.13 -22.82
C PHE A 121 14.38 -10.90 -23.70
N ASP A 122 15.60 -10.40 -23.88
CA ASP A 122 16.63 -11.06 -24.70
C ASP A 122 17.32 -12.23 -23.96
N PRO A 123 17.32 -13.46 -24.52
CA PRO A 123 17.96 -14.62 -23.92
C PRO A 123 19.44 -14.82 -24.33
N GLU A 124 19.95 -14.07 -25.31
CA GLU A 124 21.29 -14.29 -25.91
C GLU A 124 22.41 -13.52 -25.18
N ALA A 125 22.07 -12.70 -24.18
CA ALA A 125 23.03 -11.94 -23.39
C ALA A 125 23.76 -12.84 -22.38
N GLN A 126 25.03 -13.16 -22.67
CA GLN A 126 25.96 -13.68 -21.65
C GLN A 126 26.25 -12.57 -20.63
N ASP A 127 26.04 -12.87 -19.34
CA ASP A 127 26.01 -11.86 -18.26
C ASP A 127 27.41 -11.46 -17.74
N ASP A 128 28.28 -10.98 -18.63
CA ASP A 128 29.56 -10.34 -18.29
C ASP A 128 29.47 -8.80 -18.45
N GLU A 129 29.44 -8.10 -17.30
CA GLU A 129 29.39 -6.64 -17.14
C GLU A 129 28.16 -5.92 -17.79
N PRO A 130 28.07 -4.57 -17.91
CA PRO A 130 27.02 -3.79 -17.24
C PRO A 130 25.66 -3.74 -17.97
N THR A 131 25.52 -4.53 -19.03
CA THR A 131 24.34 -4.60 -19.92
C THR A 131 23.04 -4.93 -19.19
N ALA A 132 23.13 -5.64 -18.07
CA ALA A 132 21.98 -6.03 -17.24
C ALA A 132 21.20 -4.82 -16.71
N GLN A 133 21.86 -3.67 -16.44
CA GLN A 133 21.17 -2.48 -15.90
C GLN A 133 20.22 -1.87 -16.95
N LYS A 134 20.68 -1.67 -18.19
CA LYS A 134 19.85 -1.14 -19.29
C LYS A 134 18.59 -1.99 -19.54
N ARG A 135 18.72 -3.32 -19.45
CA ARG A 135 17.58 -4.27 -19.54
C ARG A 135 16.63 -4.15 -18.35
N GLN A 136 17.13 -3.95 -17.13
CA GLN A 136 16.32 -3.71 -15.94
C GLN A 136 15.60 -2.34 -15.99
N ASP A 137 16.26 -1.30 -16.49
CA ASP A 137 15.70 0.04 -16.63
C ASP A 137 14.56 0.03 -17.66
N ALA A 138 14.79 -0.58 -18.85
CA ALA A 138 13.76 -0.76 -19.87
C ALA A 138 12.57 -1.59 -19.36
N LEU A 139 12.82 -2.67 -18.60
CA LEU A 139 11.76 -3.45 -17.96
C LEU A 139 10.97 -2.62 -16.94
N GLY A 140 11.66 -1.80 -16.13
CA GLY A 140 11.03 -0.90 -15.16
C GLY A 140 10.15 0.15 -15.84
N GLN A 141 10.61 0.71 -16.96
CA GLN A 141 9.91 1.72 -17.76
C GLN A 141 8.60 1.16 -18.37
N ILE A 142 8.64 0.00 -19.02
CA ILE A 142 7.42 -0.61 -19.59
C ILE A 142 6.44 -1.07 -18.49
N LEU A 143 6.95 -1.47 -17.31
CA LEU A 143 6.12 -1.80 -16.15
C LEU A 143 5.41 -0.57 -15.60
N SER A 144 6.07 0.58 -15.48
CA SER A 144 5.43 1.79 -14.95
C SER A 144 4.38 2.37 -15.91
N TYR A 145 4.60 2.28 -17.23
CA TYR A 145 3.56 2.59 -18.22
C TYR A 145 2.33 1.66 -18.10
N ALA A 146 2.55 0.36 -17.94
CA ALA A 146 1.46 -0.59 -17.72
C ALA A 146 0.72 -0.33 -16.39
N GLU A 147 1.44 0.07 -15.33
CA GLU A 147 0.86 0.50 -14.06
C GLU A 147 0.03 1.78 -14.20
N LEU A 148 0.48 2.76 -14.99
CA LEU A 148 -0.29 3.99 -15.28
C LEU A 148 -1.57 3.69 -16.06
N VAL A 149 -1.53 2.82 -17.08
CA VAL A 149 -2.75 2.35 -17.75
C VAL A 149 -3.66 1.59 -16.76
N PHE A 150 -3.10 0.75 -15.89
CA PHE A 150 -3.82 0.06 -14.79
C PHE A 150 -4.22 0.98 -13.62
N LYS A 151 -3.92 2.28 -13.68
CA LYS A 151 -4.30 3.31 -12.70
C LYS A 151 -5.44 4.18 -13.23
N TYR A 152 -5.33 4.69 -14.46
CA TYR A 152 -6.36 5.55 -15.07
C TYR A 152 -7.44 4.74 -15.83
N GLN A 153 -7.32 3.42 -15.99
CA GLN A 153 -8.32 2.61 -16.71
C GLN A 153 -8.76 1.34 -15.97
N GLN A 154 -9.98 0.90 -16.29
CA GLN A 154 -10.55 -0.36 -15.82
C GLN A 154 -10.16 -1.48 -16.78
N ARG A 155 -9.03 -2.15 -16.47
CA ARG A 155 -8.38 -3.13 -17.35
C ARG A 155 -8.15 -4.47 -16.66
N THR A 156 -8.44 -5.55 -17.39
CA THR A 156 -8.11 -6.94 -17.04
C THR A 156 -6.70 -7.32 -17.52
N TRP A 157 -6.30 -6.80 -18.68
CA TRP A 157 -4.94 -6.82 -19.22
C TRP A 157 -4.67 -5.57 -20.08
N HIS A 158 -3.40 -5.35 -20.43
CA HIS A 158 -3.00 -4.34 -21.41
C HIS A 158 -1.97 -4.91 -22.40
N PHE A 159 -1.90 -4.34 -23.59
CA PHE A 159 -0.91 -4.70 -24.62
C PHE A 159 0.00 -3.51 -24.92
N MET A 160 1.24 -3.80 -25.29
CA MET A 160 2.24 -2.82 -25.70
C MET A 160 3.07 -3.37 -26.86
N ILE A 161 3.62 -2.49 -27.70
CA ILE A 161 4.68 -2.83 -28.65
C ILE A 161 5.97 -2.20 -28.12
N ILE A 162 7.07 -2.96 -28.14
CA ILE A 162 8.42 -2.42 -27.97
C ILE A 162 9.09 -2.51 -29.33
N LEU A 163 9.60 -1.39 -29.84
CA LEU A 163 10.45 -1.35 -31.02
C LEU A 163 11.92 -1.24 -30.59
N LEU A 164 12.77 -1.98 -31.30
CA LEU A 164 14.13 -2.34 -30.92
C LEU A 164 14.99 -2.23 -32.18
N GLY A 165 15.37 -1.00 -32.56
CA GLY A 165 15.97 -0.72 -33.87
C GLY A 165 15.03 -1.13 -35.01
N ASP A 166 15.41 -2.16 -35.77
CA ASP A 166 14.57 -2.78 -36.83
C ASP A 166 13.76 -4.00 -36.36
N PHE A 167 13.84 -4.35 -35.07
CA PHE A 167 13.09 -5.43 -34.42
C PHE A 167 11.91 -4.91 -33.60
N ALA A 168 10.95 -5.79 -33.34
CA ALA A 168 9.79 -5.53 -32.51
C ALA A 168 9.51 -6.71 -31.57
N ARG A 169 8.90 -6.41 -30.43
CA ARG A 169 8.18 -7.36 -29.58
C ARG A 169 6.78 -6.86 -29.30
N ILE A 170 5.84 -7.79 -29.17
CA ILE A 170 4.50 -7.51 -28.64
C ILE A 170 4.47 -8.05 -27.21
N VAL A 171 3.97 -7.24 -26.29
CA VAL A 171 3.90 -7.54 -24.85
C VAL A 171 2.44 -7.50 -24.40
N ARG A 172 2.05 -8.43 -23.53
CA ARG A 172 0.77 -8.47 -22.83
C ARG A 172 1.01 -8.55 -21.32
N PHE A 173 0.44 -7.61 -20.59
CA PHE A 173 0.50 -7.52 -19.13
C PHE A 173 -0.80 -8.05 -18.53
N ASP A 174 -0.73 -9.13 -17.74
CA ASP A 174 -1.84 -9.69 -16.97
C ASP A 174 -1.62 -9.47 -15.47
N ARG A 175 -2.67 -9.62 -14.65
CA ARG A 175 -2.55 -9.49 -13.19
C ARG A 175 -1.70 -10.56 -12.51
N SER A 176 -1.39 -11.70 -13.14
CA SER A 176 -0.48 -12.71 -12.57
C SER A 176 0.90 -12.82 -13.23
N THR A 177 1.05 -12.43 -14.50
CA THR A 177 2.22 -12.72 -15.35
C THR A 177 2.37 -11.70 -16.49
N ILE A 178 3.52 -11.70 -17.16
CA ILE A 178 3.73 -11.00 -18.43
C ILE A 178 4.02 -12.00 -19.54
N PHE A 179 3.44 -11.77 -20.72
CA PHE A 179 3.79 -12.47 -21.95
C PHE A 179 4.49 -11.51 -22.92
N ALA A 180 5.55 -11.97 -23.57
CA ALA A 180 6.19 -11.25 -24.67
C ALA A 180 6.35 -12.18 -25.87
N THR A 181 6.36 -11.65 -27.09
CA THR A 181 6.80 -12.43 -28.26
C THR A 181 8.31 -12.57 -28.26
N ASN A 182 8.84 -13.58 -28.97
CA ASN A 182 10.19 -13.54 -29.52
C ASN A 182 10.42 -12.21 -30.29
N LYS A 183 11.67 -11.72 -30.33
CA LYS A 183 12.03 -10.54 -31.16
C LYS A 183 11.92 -10.88 -32.64
N PHE A 184 11.22 -10.06 -33.43
CA PHE A 184 11.05 -10.26 -34.87
C PHE A 184 11.34 -8.97 -35.65
N ASN A 185 11.99 -9.07 -36.82
CA ASN A 185 12.31 -7.89 -37.62
C ASN A 185 11.07 -7.36 -38.34
N TYR A 186 10.59 -6.16 -37.97
CA TYR A 186 9.32 -5.62 -38.48
C TYR A 186 9.42 -4.96 -39.86
N LYS A 187 10.63 -4.89 -40.45
CA LYS A 187 10.84 -4.36 -41.81
C LYS A 187 10.94 -5.45 -42.85
N THR A 188 11.64 -6.55 -42.56
CA THR A 188 11.65 -7.73 -43.44
C THR A 188 10.40 -8.58 -43.28
N ASN A 189 9.81 -8.62 -42.07
CA ASN A 189 8.55 -9.32 -41.79
C ASN A 189 7.44 -8.34 -41.39
N GLU A 190 7.21 -7.29 -42.20
CA GLU A 190 6.17 -6.26 -41.94
C GLU A 190 4.82 -6.86 -41.53
N HIS A 191 4.46 -7.97 -42.17
CA HIS A 191 3.19 -8.66 -41.96
C HIS A 191 2.94 -9.00 -40.48
N MET A 192 3.98 -9.26 -39.68
CA MET A 192 3.85 -9.63 -38.26
C MET A 192 3.37 -8.46 -37.40
N LEU A 193 4.10 -7.33 -37.38
CA LEU A 193 3.70 -6.16 -36.60
C LEU A 193 2.34 -5.64 -37.06
N THR A 194 2.13 -5.61 -38.38
CA THR A 194 0.92 -5.04 -38.97
C THR A 194 -0.30 -5.97 -38.88
N ASP A 195 -0.16 -7.30 -38.79
CA ASP A 195 -1.29 -8.20 -38.52
C ASP A 195 -1.74 -8.09 -37.06
N PHE A 196 -0.81 -8.03 -36.10
CA PHE A 196 -1.15 -7.74 -34.70
C PHE A 196 -1.96 -6.43 -34.59
N ILE A 197 -1.43 -5.33 -35.14
CA ILE A 197 -2.09 -4.01 -35.12
C ILE A 197 -3.47 -4.04 -35.83
N TRP A 198 -3.57 -4.74 -36.97
CA TRP A 198 -4.82 -4.89 -37.73
C TRP A 198 -5.87 -5.74 -36.98
N ARG A 199 -5.46 -6.79 -36.25
CA ARG A 199 -6.35 -7.59 -35.38
C ARG A 199 -6.79 -6.81 -34.15
N TYR A 200 -5.85 -6.12 -33.49
CA TYR A 200 -6.08 -5.35 -32.26
C TYR A 200 -7.11 -4.22 -32.45
N SER A 201 -7.05 -3.54 -33.60
CA SER A 201 -8.04 -2.52 -33.99
C SER A 201 -9.43 -3.07 -34.37
N ARG A 202 -9.58 -4.40 -34.54
CA ARG A 202 -10.86 -5.04 -34.95
C ARG A 202 -11.47 -5.97 -33.90
N CYS A 203 -10.72 -6.38 -32.88
CA CYS A 203 -11.27 -7.17 -31.77
C CYS A 203 -12.17 -6.31 -30.85
N THR A 204 -12.88 -6.95 -29.92
CA THR A 204 -13.75 -6.25 -28.95
C THR A 204 -12.94 -5.43 -27.94
N SER A 205 -13.60 -4.50 -27.23
CA SER A 205 -13.00 -3.82 -26.07
C SER A 205 -12.51 -4.81 -25.02
N VAL A 206 -13.27 -5.90 -24.78
CA VAL A 206 -12.90 -6.97 -23.85
C VAL A 206 -11.64 -7.71 -24.32
N ALA A 207 -11.50 -8.00 -25.62
CA ALA A 207 -10.28 -8.60 -26.16
C ALA A 207 -9.05 -7.66 -26.05
N ARG A 208 -9.27 -6.34 -26.14
CA ARG A 208 -8.25 -5.32 -25.79
C ARG A 208 -7.99 -5.17 -24.28
N GLY A 209 -8.71 -5.91 -23.44
CA GLY A 209 -8.51 -5.95 -21.99
C GLY A 209 -9.27 -4.87 -21.19
N HIS A 210 -10.30 -4.22 -21.76
CA HIS A 210 -11.24 -3.42 -20.96
C HIS A 210 -12.14 -4.34 -20.13
N ASP A 211 -12.35 -4.01 -18.85
CA ASP A 211 -13.31 -4.70 -17.98
C ASP A 211 -14.76 -4.45 -18.47
N PRO A 212 -15.52 -5.46 -18.93
CA PRO A 212 -16.90 -5.29 -19.36
C PRO A 212 -17.87 -4.92 -18.23
N THR A 213 -17.46 -5.07 -16.97
CA THR A 213 -18.27 -4.73 -15.78
C THR A 213 -18.06 -3.28 -15.30
N ALA A 214 -17.30 -2.47 -16.05
CA ALA A 214 -17.03 -1.07 -15.75
C ALA A 214 -17.34 -0.16 -16.94
N THR A 215 -18.17 0.86 -16.72
CA THR A 215 -18.54 1.85 -17.74
C THR A 215 -17.95 3.21 -17.41
N ARG A 216 -17.19 3.83 -18.33
CA ARG A 216 -16.66 5.20 -18.18
C ARG A 216 -17.83 6.18 -18.10
N ILE A 217 -17.81 7.06 -17.10
CA ILE A 217 -18.71 8.21 -17.02
C ILE A 217 -18.03 9.35 -17.79
N GLU A 218 -18.71 9.91 -18.79
CA GLU A 218 -18.20 11.04 -19.57
C GLU A 218 -18.75 12.37 -19.04
N ARG A 219 -17.96 13.44 -19.20
CA ARG A 219 -18.27 14.77 -18.64
C ARG A 219 -19.60 15.30 -19.18
N GLY A 220 -20.52 15.64 -18.27
CA GLY A 220 -21.86 16.14 -18.61
C GLY A 220 -22.94 15.06 -18.81
N ASP A 221 -22.63 13.75 -18.73
CA ASP A 221 -23.65 12.70 -18.67
C ASP A 221 -24.54 12.84 -17.42
N LYS A 222 -25.74 12.23 -17.43
CA LYS A 222 -26.65 12.17 -16.28
C LYS A 222 -25.97 11.71 -14.99
N PHE A 223 -25.02 10.75 -15.06
CA PHE A 223 -24.31 10.26 -13.89
C PHE A 223 -23.23 11.23 -13.41
N TRP A 224 -22.52 11.88 -14.33
CA TRP A 224 -21.60 12.99 -14.00
C TRP A 224 -22.34 14.10 -13.25
N ASN A 225 -23.48 14.54 -13.80
CA ASN A 225 -24.29 15.61 -13.22
C ASN A 225 -24.90 15.19 -11.87
N ALA A 226 -25.25 13.91 -11.69
CA ALA A 226 -25.72 13.39 -10.40
C ALA A 226 -24.62 13.35 -9.32
N MET A 227 -23.38 13.01 -9.70
CA MET A 227 -22.23 13.06 -8.79
C MET A 227 -21.85 14.50 -8.42
N ILE A 228 -21.82 15.42 -9.39
CA ILE A 228 -21.61 16.85 -9.14
C ILE A 228 -22.73 17.44 -8.28
N ALA A 229 -24.00 17.08 -8.50
CA ALA A 229 -25.12 17.56 -7.68
C ALA A 229 -25.03 17.08 -6.22
N LYS A 230 -24.31 15.98 -5.95
CA LYS A 230 -24.01 15.53 -4.58
C LYS A 230 -22.91 16.34 -3.90
N LYS A 231 -22.23 17.26 -4.59
CA LYS A 231 -21.24 18.18 -3.99
C LYS A 231 -21.86 19.28 -3.10
N GLY A 232 -23.17 19.49 -3.22
CA GLY A 232 -23.89 20.54 -2.48
C GLY A 232 -23.38 21.95 -2.80
N THR A 233 -23.75 22.92 -1.97
CA THR A 233 -23.22 24.29 -2.00
C THR A 233 -22.35 24.64 -0.81
N ASP A 234 -22.46 23.87 0.29
CA ASP A 234 -21.73 24.09 1.53
C ASP A 234 -21.34 22.71 2.12
N PRO A 235 -20.05 22.31 2.13
CA PRO A 235 -19.61 21.09 2.79
C PRO A 235 -19.70 21.24 4.31
N ASN A 236 -20.26 20.26 5.02
CA ASN A 236 -20.00 20.16 6.45
C ASN A 236 -18.51 19.76 6.65
N PRO A 237 -17.64 20.61 7.22
CA PRO A 237 -16.21 20.30 7.33
C PRO A 237 -15.92 19.16 8.33
N THR A 238 -16.91 18.76 9.14
CA THR A 238 -16.80 17.63 10.09
C THR A 238 -17.24 16.28 9.50
N ASP A 239 -17.80 16.27 8.28
CA ASP A 239 -18.19 15.03 7.60
C ASP A 239 -17.04 14.50 6.72
N HIS A 240 -16.28 13.57 7.29
CA HIS A 240 -15.16 12.91 6.62
C HIS A 240 -15.58 12.13 5.37
N VAL A 241 -16.74 11.46 5.40
CA VAL A 241 -17.23 10.65 4.27
C VAL A 241 -17.60 11.56 3.10
N GLN A 242 -18.27 12.67 3.42
CA GLN A 242 -18.64 13.68 2.44
C GLN A 242 -17.41 14.38 1.85
N LYS A 243 -16.41 14.70 2.69
CA LYS A 243 -15.09 15.22 2.27
C LYS A 243 -14.40 14.27 1.29
N LEU A 244 -14.22 12.99 1.65
CA LEU A 244 -13.58 12.01 0.77
C LEU A 244 -14.33 11.85 -0.57
N PHE A 245 -15.66 11.88 -0.55
CA PHE A 245 -16.41 11.86 -1.81
C PHE A 245 -16.12 13.10 -2.66
N TYR A 246 -16.03 14.30 -2.08
CA TYR A 246 -15.74 15.54 -2.82
C TYR A 246 -14.33 15.57 -3.38
N GLU A 247 -13.35 15.03 -2.64
CA GLU A 247 -11.96 14.85 -3.09
C GLU A 247 -11.86 13.77 -4.19
N SER A 248 -12.82 12.82 -4.24
CA SER A 248 -12.94 11.87 -5.35
C SER A 248 -13.44 12.50 -6.66
N LEU A 249 -14.11 13.66 -6.61
CA LEU A 249 -14.64 14.38 -7.78
C LEU A 249 -13.58 15.26 -8.47
N ASP A 250 -12.38 14.71 -8.63
CA ASP A 250 -11.31 15.28 -9.44
C ASP A 250 -11.70 15.24 -10.93
N GLU A 251 -11.91 16.40 -11.55
CA GLU A 251 -12.31 16.49 -12.96
C GLU A 251 -11.20 16.10 -13.96
N ALA A 252 -9.94 16.04 -13.51
CA ALA A 252 -8.85 15.48 -14.31
C ALA A 252 -8.80 13.94 -14.21
N TRP A 253 -9.60 13.33 -13.34
CA TRP A 253 -9.63 11.88 -13.14
C TRP A 253 -10.80 11.20 -13.89
N PRO A 254 -10.59 10.01 -14.47
CA PRO A 254 -11.66 9.21 -15.09
C PRO A 254 -12.63 8.60 -14.06
N TRP A 255 -13.91 8.99 -14.10
CA TRP A 255 -14.97 8.44 -13.23
C TRP A 255 -15.67 7.23 -13.88
N TRP A 256 -16.25 6.34 -13.07
CA TRP A 256 -16.77 5.05 -13.53
C TRP A 256 -18.09 4.64 -12.86
N GLN A 257 -18.95 3.97 -13.62
CA GLN A 257 -20.05 3.17 -13.08
C GLN A 257 -19.59 1.71 -13.05
N LEU A 258 -19.38 1.17 -11.84
CA LEU A 258 -18.94 -0.21 -11.60
C LEU A 258 -20.13 -1.12 -11.31
N GLU A 259 -20.08 -2.35 -11.83
CA GLU A 259 -21.05 -3.40 -11.54
C GLU A 259 -20.49 -4.39 -10.51
N VAL A 260 -21.32 -4.77 -9.54
CA VAL A 260 -21.05 -5.80 -8.53
C VAL A 260 -22.09 -6.90 -8.71
N GLN A 261 -21.64 -8.09 -9.08
CA GLN A 261 -22.48 -9.27 -9.22
C GLN A 261 -22.67 -9.88 -7.84
N VAL A 262 -23.86 -9.76 -7.25
CA VAL A 262 -24.12 -10.24 -5.89
C VAL A 262 -24.17 -11.76 -5.88
N GLU A 263 -23.32 -12.39 -5.09
CA GLU A 263 -23.40 -13.82 -4.84
C GLU A 263 -24.36 -14.12 -3.66
N PRO A 264 -25.17 -15.19 -3.73
CA PRO A 264 -26.02 -15.58 -2.62
C PRO A 264 -25.16 -16.15 -1.47
N PRO A 265 -25.57 -15.98 -0.20
CA PRO A 265 -24.86 -16.55 0.93
C PRO A 265 -24.55 -18.03 0.78
N SER A 266 -23.33 -18.41 1.13
CA SER A 266 -22.85 -19.79 1.09
C SER A 266 -23.85 -20.78 1.72
N GLY A 267 -24.12 -21.87 0.99
CA GLY A 267 -25.06 -22.93 1.39
C GLY A 267 -26.54 -22.72 1.00
N LYS A 268 -26.97 -21.52 0.56
CA LYS A 268 -28.37 -21.29 0.13
C LYS A 268 -28.58 -21.63 -1.36
N PRO A 269 -29.76 -22.18 -1.76
CA PRO A 269 -30.02 -22.49 -3.17
C PRO A 269 -29.94 -21.26 -4.07
N ARG A 270 -29.35 -21.41 -5.26
CA ARG A 270 -29.29 -20.36 -6.29
C ARG A 270 -30.69 -20.08 -6.85
N THR A 271 -31.43 -19.19 -6.22
CA THR A 271 -32.61 -18.57 -6.82
C THR A 271 -32.21 -17.89 -8.13
N ARG A 272 -33.07 -17.95 -9.16
CA ARG A 272 -32.70 -17.57 -10.54
C ARG A 272 -32.41 -16.07 -10.74
N LEU A 273 -32.51 -15.26 -9.70
CA LEU A 273 -32.31 -13.82 -9.77
C LEU A 273 -30.86 -13.45 -9.42
N HIS A 274 -29.98 -13.58 -10.42
CA HIS A 274 -28.68 -12.93 -10.38
C HIS A 274 -28.88 -11.41 -10.35
N CYS A 275 -28.78 -10.80 -9.17
CA CYS A 275 -28.87 -9.36 -9.02
C CYS A 275 -27.48 -8.72 -9.19
N THR A 276 -27.33 -7.91 -10.25
CA THR A 276 -26.18 -7.03 -10.43
C THR A 276 -26.52 -5.67 -9.82
N ARG A 277 -25.74 -5.23 -8.83
CA ARG A 277 -25.82 -3.88 -8.27
C ARG A 277 -24.84 -2.96 -8.98
N LYS A 278 -25.14 -1.66 -9.02
CA LYS A 278 -24.35 -0.66 -9.73
C LYS A 278 -24.00 0.50 -8.82
N PHE A 279 -22.79 1.02 -8.96
CA PHE A 279 -22.24 2.07 -8.10
C PHE A 279 -21.49 3.10 -8.96
N LEU A 280 -21.64 4.38 -8.66
CA LEU A 280 -20.84 5.44 -9.27
C LEU A 280 -19.63 5.75 -8.39
N VAL A 281 -18.45 5.83 -8.99
CA VAL A 281 -17.18 6.12 -8.30
C VAL A 281 -16.37 7.17 -9.05
N GLY A 282 -15.74 8.08 -8.29
CA GLY A 282 -14.76 9.04 -8.81
C GLY A 282 -13.34 8.47 -8.79
N LYS A 283 -12.40 9.29 -8.35
CA LYS A 283 -11.03 8.91 -8.03
C LYS A 283 -10.97 7.97 -6.81
N PRO A 284 -10.18 6.87 -6.86
CA PRO A 284 -9.99 6.03 -5.67
C PRO A 284 -9.22 6.79 -4.60
N HIS A 285 -9.63 6.69 -3.33
CA HIS A 285 -8.86 7.24 -2.21
C HIS A 285 -7.65 6.36 -1.87
N PHE A 286 -7.73 5.06 -2.17
CA PHE A 286 -6.63 4.11 -2.04
C PHE A 286 -6.44 3.33 -3.34
N GLN A 287 -5.20 3.18 -3.79
CA GLN A 287 -4.84 2.24 -4.85
C GLN A 287 -3.49 1.60 -4.55
N ALA A 288 -3.42 0.27 -4.71
CA ALA A 288 -2.17 -0.47 -4.67
C ALA A 288 -1.34 -0.25 -5.95
N SER A 289 -0.04 -0.08 -5.78
CA SER A 289 0.94 -0.03 -6.87
C SER A 289 1.26 -1.41 -7.46
N GLY A 290 1.87 -1.40 -8.64
CA GLY A 290 2.34 -2.56 -9.38
C GLY A 290 1.37 -3.10 -10.43
N VAL A 291 1.96 -3.73 -11.46
CA VAL A 291 1.24 -4.36 -12.57
C VAL A 291 0.56 -5.67 -12.13
N THR A 292 1.34 -6.59 -11.55
CA THR A 292 0.88 -7.91 -11.10
C THR A 292 0.54 -7.95 -9.62
N GLY A 293 -0.46 -8.74 -9.24
CA GLY A 293 -0.94 -8.93 -7.87
C GLY A 293 -2.40 -8.51 -7.72
N ARG A 294 -2.81 -8.17 -6.50
CA ARG A 294 -4.19 -7.82 -6.16
C ARG A 294 -4.73 -6.58 -6.90
N GLY A 295 -3.87 -5.61 -7.23
CA GLY A 295 -4.26 -4.38 -7.91
C GLY A 295 -5.35 -3.57 -7.18
N THR A 296 -5.48 -3.76 -5.87
CA THR A 296 -6.61 -3.30 -5.05
C THR A 296 -6.85 -1.81 -5.16
N ARG A 297 -8.13 -1.41 -5.31
CA ARG A 297 -8.58 -0.02 -5.21
C ARG A 297 -9.72 0.11 -4.20
N GLY A 298 -9.71 1.20 -3.45
CA GLY A 298 -10.78 1.63 -2.56
C GLY A 298 -11.45 2.89 -3.11
N TYR A 299 -12.78 2.90 -3.10
CA TYR A 299 -13.60 4.01 -3.55
C TYR A 299 -14.66 4.38 -2.50
N VAL A 300 -14.92 5.67 -2.31
CA VAL A 300 -16.21 6.14 -1.78
C VAL A 300 -17.20 6.17 -2.95
N ALA A 301 -18.33 5.49 -2.79
CA ALA A 301 -19.22 5.15 -3.89
C ALA A 301 -20.67 5.56 -3.63
N LEU A 302 -21.37 5.99 -4.68
CA LEU A 302 -22.83 6.22 -4.68
C LEU A 302 -23.57 5.00 -5.21
N PRO A 303 -24.40 4.30 -4.41
CA PRO A 303 -25.25 3.22 -4.89
C PRO A 303 -26.30 3.70 -5.91
N LEU A 304 -26.57 2.89 -6.93
CA LEU A 304 -27.75 3.03 -7.79
C LEU A 304 -28.83 2.01 -7.40
N ASN A 305 -30.09 2.44 -7.38
CA ASN A 305 -31.23 1.51 -7.33
C ASN A 305 -31.58 0.97 -8.72
N ASN A 306 -32.55 0.04 -8.76
CA ASN A 306 -33.03 -0.62 -9.98
C ASN A 306 -33.56 0.34 -11.07
N SER A 307 -33.89 1.59 -10.74
CA SER A 307 -34.29 2.62 -11.72
C SER A 307 -33.12 3.46 -12.27
N GLY A 308 -31.88 3.18 -11.83
CA GLY A 308 -30.69 3.94 -12.20
C GLY A 308 -30.57 5.29 -11.51
N ARG A 309 -31.26 5.50 -10.37
CA ARG A 309 -31.14 6.72 -9.56
C ARG A 309 -30.15 6.50 -8.40
N VAL A 310 -29.35 7.53 -8.11
CA VAL A 310 -28.46 7.55 -6.93
C VAL A 310 -29.25 7.43 -5.63
N CYS A 311 -28.67 6.75 -4.65
CA CYS A 311 -29.23 6.50 -3.33
C CYS A 311 -28.23 6.90 -2.25
N GLU A 312 -28.73 7.10 -1.03
CA GLU A 312 -27.94 7.30 0.18
C GLU A 312 -27.96 6.03 1.05
N PRO A 313 -27.00 5.85 1.98
CA PRO A 313 -25.78 6.67 2.15
C PRO A 313 -24.72 6.36 1.09
N PHE A 314 -23.62 7.13 1.10
CA PHE A 314 -22.34 6.69 0.55
C PHE A 314 -21.92 5.35 1.16
N VAL A 315 -21.18 4.55 0.38
CA VAL A 315 -20.66 3.24 0.80
C VAL A 315 -19.19 3.10 0.38
N TYR A 316 -18.44 2.23 1.06
CA TYR A 316 -17.10 1.87 0.64
C TYR A 316 -17.17 0.73 -0.40
N LEU A 317 -16.50 0.88 -1.54
CA LEU A 317 -16.35 -0.17 -2.56
C LEU A 317 -14.87 -0.54 -2.72
N LYS A 318 -14.58 -1.84 -2.53
CA LYS A 318 -13.27 -2.47 -2.74
C LYS A 318 -13.29 -3.25 -4.06
N ASP A 319 -12.33 -2.96 -4.93
CA ASP A 319 -12.15 -3.53 -6.27
C ASP A 319 -10.78 -4.24 -6.29
N ALA A 320 -10.75 -5.57 -6.42
CA ALA A 320 -9.51 -6.34 -6.21
C ALA A 320 -9.45 -7.66 -7.00
N TRP A 321 -8.24 -8.09 -7.32
CA TRP A 321 -7.94 -9.41 -7.87
C TRP A 321 -7.53 -10.34 -6.71
N ARG A 322 -8.51 -11.01 -6.09
CA ARG A 322 -8.22 -11.96 -5.01
C ARG A 322 -7.47 -13.17 -5.56
N VAL A 323 -6.67 -13.82 -4.72
CA VAL A 323 -6.11 -15.14 -5.04
C VAL A 323 -7.24 -16.17 -5.02
N ASP A 324 -7.32 -17.04 -6.03
CA ASP A 324 -8.31 -18.12 -6.09
C ASP A 324 -7.67 -19.46 -5.73
N HIS A 325 -7.90 -19.90 -4.50
CA HIS A 325 -7.35 -21.13 -3.93
C HIS A 325 -8.35 -21.79 -2.99
N THR A 326 -8.38 -23.12 -2.93
CA THR A 326 -9.32 -23.97 -2.16
C THR A 326 -9.21 -23.87 -0.63
N GLY A 327 -8.48 -22.87 -0.12
CA GLY A 327 -8.25 -22.62 1.30
C GLY A 327 -8.01 -21.14 1.60
N ILE A 328 -8.61 -20.25 0.81
CA ILE A 328 -8.74 -18.82 1.07
C ILE A 328 -10.24 -18.52 0.93
N GLU A 329 -10.88 -18.13 2.03
CA GLU A 329 -12.30 -17.76 2.05
C GLU A 329 -12.47 -16.36 1.43
N LYS A 330 -13.69 -16.04 0.96
CA LYS A 330 -13.96 -14.67 0.48
C LYS A 330 -14.18 -13.76 1.67
N GLU A 331 -13.54 -12.60 1.65
CA GLU A 331 -13.73 -11.54 2.65
C GLU A 331 -15.21 -11.24 2.92
N GLY A 332 -16.05 -11.23 1.88
CA GLY A 332 -17.48 -11.00 2.03
C GLY A 332 -18.28 -12.19 2.57
N ASP A 333 -17.87 -13.44 2.35
CA ASP A 333 -18.47 -14.59 3.05
C ASP A 333 -18.13 -14.52 4.56
N THR A 334 -16.88 -14.14 4.88
CA THR A 334 -16.42 -13.92 6.26
C THR A 334 -17.21 -12.80 6.94
N LEU A 335 -17.29 -11.63 6.31
CA LEU A 335 -18.08 -10.50 6.81
C LEU A 335 -19.57 -10.86 6.94
N HIS A 336 -20.12 -11.68 6.02
CA HIS A 336 -21.51 -12.13 6.13
C HIS A 336 -21.77 -12.97 7.39
N GLU A 337 -20.82 -13.83 7.76
CA GLU A 337 -20.90 -14.62 8.99
C GLU A 337 -20.72 -13.77 10.25
N LEU A 338 -19.71 -12.89 10.26
CA LEU A 338 -19.48 -11.95 11.36
C LEU A 338 -20.71 -11.04 11.59
N ASN A 339 -21.33 -10.55 10.52
CA ASN A 339 -22.56 -9.75 10.63
C ASN A 339 -23.81 -10.60 10.98
N GLN A 340 -23.86 -11.90 10.65
CA GLN A 340 -24.95 -12.78 11.11
C GLN A 340 -24.86 -13.13 12.60
N ALA A 341 -23.66 -13.03 13.18
CA ALA A 341 -23.40 -13.28 14.59
C ALA A 341 -23.32 -11.98 15.43
N ASP A 342 -23.80 -10.86 14.88
CA ASP A 342 -23.81 -9.53 15.51
C ASP A 342 -22.44 -9.10 16.09
N VAL A 343 -21.35 -9.45 15.39
CA VAL A 343 -19.98 -9.07 15.79
C VAL A 343 -19.84 -7.54 15.73
N PRO A 344 -19.42 -6.88 16.82
CA PRO A 344 -19.27 -5.42 16.86
C PRO A 344 -17.98 -4.98 16.15
N TYR A 345 -17.93 -3.70 15.77
CA TYR A 345 -16.73 -3.02 15.26
C TYR A 345 -16.07 -3.68 14.03
N VAL A 346 -16.87 -4.34 13.18
CA VAL A 346 -16.48 -4.85 11.86
C VAL A 346 -17.38 -4.28 10.75
N PRO A 347 -16.90 -4.19 9.50
CA PRO A 347 -17.69 -3.67 8.39
C PRO A 347 -19.03 -4.40 8.18
N THR A 348 -20.11 -3.65 7.97
CA THR A 348 -21.42 -4.20 7.61
C THR A 348 -21.48 -4.45 6.11
N LEU A 349 -21.57 -5.72 5.71
CA LEU A 349 -21.64 -6.17 4.32
C LEU A 349 -22.90 -5.64 3.61
N ILE A 350 -22.70 -4.91 2.51
CA ILE A 350 -23.77 -4.43 1.63
C ILE A 350 -23.97 -5.37 0.43
N CYS A 351 -22.88 -5.83 -0.19
CA CYS A 351 -22.85 -6.93 -1.16
C CYS A 351 -21.41 -7.26 -1.59
N HIS A 352 -21.19 -8.47 -2.11
CA HIS A 352 -19.93 -8.87 -2.71
C HIS A 352 -20.12 -9.93 -3.81
N GLY A 353 -19.06 -10.21 -4.57
CA GLY A 353 -18.99 -11.39 -5.41
C GLY A 353 -17.82 -11.42 -6.40
N ASP A 354 -17.48 -12.62 -6.86
CA ASP A 354 -16.58 -12.81 -8.00
C ASP A 354 -17.27 -12.36 -9.30
N LEU A 355 -16.58 -11.56 -10.12
CA LEU A 355 -17.09 -11.12 -11.42
C LEU A 355 -17.00 -12.24 -12.45
N LYS A 356 -18.07 -12.50 -13.20
CA LYS A 356 -18.13 -13.61 -14.17
C LYS A 356 -17.63 -13.18 -15.55
N GLY A 357 -16.81 -14.05 -16.15
CA GLY A 357 -16.27 -13.96 -17.50
C GLY A 357 -14.89 -14.61 -17.55
N PRO A 358 -14.45 -15.24 -18.66
CA PRO A 358 -13.07 -15.73 -18.78
C PRO A 358 -12.05 -14.60 -18.64
N GLU A 359 -12.42 -13.35 -18.96
CA GLU A 359 -11.60 -12.16 -18.77
C GLU A 359 -11.41 -11.73 -17.30
N GLN A 360 -12.25 -12.24 -16.39
CA GLN A 360 -12.26 -11.87 -14.97
C GLN A 360 -11.42 -12.81 -14.10
N THR A 361 -10.65 -13.73 -14.70
CA THR A 361 -9.71 -14.60 -13.99
C THR A 361 -8.39 -14.68 -14.76
N THR A 362 -7.28 -14.89 -14.05
CA THR A 362 -6.02 -15.27 -14.69
C THR A 362 -5.59 -16.63 -14.16
N ASP A 363 -5.52 -17.62 -15.04
CA ASP A 363 -4.94 -18.93 -14.75
C ASP A 363 -3.97 -19.32 -15.86
N TRP A 364 -2.69 -19.29 -15.52
CA TRP A 364 -1.59 -19.48 -16.46
C TRP A 364 -0.58 -20.54 -15.95
N ARG A 365 -0.91 -21.31 -14.91
CA ARG A 365 0.01 -22.31 -14.32
C ARG A 365 0.40 -23.40 -15.32
N SER A 366 -0.56 -23.92 -16.10
CA SER A 366 -0.28 -24.92 -17.14
C SER A 366 0.66 -24.37 -18.22
N LEU A 367 0.44 -23.14 -18.70
CA LEU A 367 1.31 -22.48 -19.68
C LEU A 367 2.70 -22.15 -19.12
N TRP A 368 2.80 -21.88 -17.82
CA TRP A 368 4.08 -21.74 -17.14
C TRP A 368 4.84 -23.07 -17.08
N LYS A 369 4.14 -24.19 -16.82
CA LYS A 369 4.73 -25.54 -16.85
C LYS A 369 5.09 -26.00 -18.27
N GLU A 370 4.32 -25.61 -19.30
CA GLU A 370 4.67 -25.78 -20.72
C GLU A 370 6.03 -25.10 -21.05
N TYR A 371 6.33 -23.96 -20.40
CA TYR A 371 7.55 -23.18 -20.63
C TYR A 371 8.72 -23.55 -19.69
N TYR A 372 8.43 -24.05 -18.49
CA TYR A 372 9.39 -24.54 -17.50
C TYR A 372 9.10 -26.02 -17.16
N PRO A 373 9.33 -26.97 -18.09
CA PRO A 373 8.94 -28.37 -17.92
C PRO A 373 9.67 -29.07 -16.77
N ASP A 374 10.93 -28.72 -16.53
CA ASP A 374 11.80 -29.34 -15.52
C ASP A 374 11.64 -28.75 -14.11
N ALA A 375 10.86 -27.66 -13.95
CA ALA A 375 10.63 -27.01 -12.65
C ALA A 375 9.46 -27.66 -11.91
N ASP A 376 9.54 -27.80 -10.58
CA ASP A 376 8.46 -28.42 -9.78
C ASP A 376 7.19 -27.54 -9.72
N ASP A 377 6.03 -28.15 -9.49
CA ASP A 377 4.74 -27.43 -9.47
C ASP A 377 4.66 -26.39 -8.33
N ASP A 378 5.39 -26.63 -7.23
CA ASP A 378 5.58 -25.72 -6.10
C ASP A 378 6.56 -24.56 -6.40
N GLU A 379 7.43 -24.69 -7.42
CA GLU A 379 8.28 -23.59 -7.88
C GLU A 379 7.52 -22.55 -8.73
N CYS A 380 6.27 -22.83 -9.11
CA CYS A 380 5.45 -21.98 -9.96
C CYS A 380 5.00 -20.71 -9.22
N PRO A 381 5.51 -19.50 -9.56
CA PRO A 381 5.19 -18.26 -8.85
C PRO A 381 3.85 -17.66 -9.29
N LEU A 382 3.14 -18.29 -10.23
CA LEU A 382 1.89 -17.81 -10.80
C LEU A 382 0.71 -18.27 -9.93
N LYS A 383 0.24 -17.38 -9.08
CA LYS A 383 -1.04 -17.55 -8.38
C LYS A 383 -2.19 -17.33 -9.35
N ARG A 384 -3.22 -18.18 -9.30
CA ARG A 384 -4.49 -17.93 -9.98
C ARG A 384 -5.19 -16.75 -9.30
N HIS A 385 -5.69 -15.80 -10.08
CA HIS A 385 -6.44 -14.66 -9.56
C HIS A 385 -7.88 -14.64 -10.10
N GLN A 386 -8.79 -14.08 -9.32
CA GLN A 386 -10.19 -13.87 -9.67
C GLN A 386 -10.55 -12.42 -9.33
N HIS A 387 -11.12 -11.70 -10.29
CA HIS A 387 -11.58 -10.33 -10.11
C HIS A 387 -12.84 -10.33 -9.24
N TYR A 388 -12.85 -9.50 -8.21
CA TYR A 388 -13.78 -9.57 -7.09
C TYR A 388 -14.09 -8.15 -6.60
N ARG A 389 -15.36 -7.92 -6.24
CA ARG A 389 -15.81 -6.66 -5.63
C ARG A 389 -16.53 -6.90 -4.32
N LEU A 390 -16.30 -6.02 -3.37
CA LEU A 390 -16.92 -5.98 -2.04
C LEU A 390 -17.42 -4.55 -1.77
N VAL A 391 -18.58 -4.45 -1.12
CA VAL A 391 -19.20 -3.18 -0.71
C VAL A 391 -19.66 -3.30 0.75
N VAL A 392 -19.36 -2.29 1.57
CA VAL A 392 -19.71 -2.22 3.01
C VAL A 392 -20.28 -0.85 3.40
N LYS A 393 -21.07 -0.77 4.50
CA LYS A 393 -21.71 0.48 4.96
C LYS A 393 -20.67 1.54 5.32
N GLN A 394 -19.71 1.18 6.17
CA GLN A 394 -18.77 2.10 6.79
C GLN A 394 -17.71 2.59 5.79
N VAL A 395 -17.53 3.91 5.72
CA VAL A 395 -16.36 4.56 5.11
C VAL A 395 -15.51 5.10 6.26
N GLY A 396 -14.46 4.35 6.62
CA GLY A 396 -13.59 4.69 7.75
C GLY A 396 -12.39 5.56 7.35
N LYS A 397 -11.88 6.35 8.31
CA LYS A 397 -10.64 7.11 8.22
C LYS A 397 -9.46 6.33 8.83
N PRO A 398 -8.20 6.60 8.46
CA PRO A 398 -7.03 5.96 9.07
C PRO A 398 -6.97 6.17 10.58
N LEU A 399 -6.51 5.17 11.35
CA LEU A 399 -6.40 5.27 12.82
C LEU A 399 -5.46 6.41 13.28
N THR A 400 -4.56 6.90 12.43
CA THR A 400 -3.76 8.11 12.69
C THR A 400 -4.60 9.38 12.89
N GLU A 401 -5.84 9.40 12.39
CA GLU A 401 -6.80 10.50 12.57
C GLU A 401 -7.67 10.33 13.84
N PHE A 402 -7.19 9.64 14.88
CA PHE A 402 -7.83 9.63 16.22
C PHE A 402 -8.04 11.07 16.75
N GLY A 403 -8.94 11.23 17.72
CA GLY A 403 -9.27 12.54 18.29
C GLY A 403 -8.09 13.19 19.04
N PRO A 404 -8.31 14.32 19.73
CA PRO A 404 -7.22 15.08 20.33
C PRO A 404 -6.65 14.41 21.60
N GLY A 405 -7.37 13.47 22.22
CA GLY A 405 -6.90 12.73 23.39
C GLY A 405 -6.23 11.41 23.02
N SER A 406 -5.30 10.96 23.86
CA SER A 406 -4.70 9.63 23.78
C SER A 406 -5.65 8.49 24.21
N ASP A 407 -6.72 8.82 24.93
CA ASP A 407 -7.85 7.93 25.23
C ASP A 407 -8.68 7.59 23.99
N ASP A 408 -8.87 8.51 23.03
CA ASP A 408 -9.49 8.23 21.72
C ASP A 408 -8.80 7.04 21.01
N LEU A 409 -7.46 7.01 21.05
CA LEU A 409 -6.65 5.94 20.46
C LEU A 409 -6.83 4.62 21.22
N VAL A 410 -6.87 4.67 22.55
CA VAL A 410 -6.98 3.48 23.41
C VAL A 410 -8.38 2.87 23.35
N MET A 411 -9.43 3.70 23.28
CA MET A 411 -10.81 3.27 23.01
C MET A 411 -10.92 2.61 21.63
N ALA A 412 -10.30 3.18 20.60
CA ALA A 412 -10.30 2.57 19.26
C ALA A 412 -9.57 1.21 19.22
N ILE A 413 -8.49 1.03 20.01
CA ILE A 413 -7.85 -0.27 20.21
C ILE A 413 -8.77 -1.24 20.97
N GLY A 414 -9.52 -0.77 21.98
CA GLY A 414 -10.57 -1.53 22.67
C GLY A 414 -11.65 -2.06 21.74
N CYS A 415 -12.16 -1.22 20.82
CA CYS A 415 -13.10 -1.63 19.77
C CYS A 415 -12.54 -2.77 18.90
N VAL A 416 -11.28 -2.65 18.47
CA VAL A 416 -10.60 -3.66 17.64
C VAL A 416 -10.36 -4.98 18.41
N LEU A 417 -10.02 -4.90 19.71
CA LEU A 417 -9.93 -6.07 20.59
C LEU A 417 -11.29 -6.77 20.74
N ALA A 418 -12.38 -6.01 20.91
CA ALA A 418 -13.73 -6.56 21.01
C ALA A 418 -14.18 -7.24 19.70
N ALA A 419 -13.92 -6.64 18.53
CA ALA A 419 -14.14 -7.25 17.22
C ALA A 419 -13.38 -8.57 17.07
N HIS A 420 -12.07 -8.57 17.35
CA HIS A 420 -11.25 -9.77 17.22
C HIS A 420 -11.66 -10.84 18.25
N ALA A 421 -12.02 -10.48 19.47
CA ALA A 421 -12.49 -11.43 20.49
C ALA A 421 -13.81 -12.12 20.05
N ALA A 422 -14.74 -11.36 19.48
CA ALA A 422 -15.99 -11.89 18.96
C ALA A 422 -15.78 -12.78 17.73
N ALA A 423 -14.96 -12.37 16.75
CA ALA A 423 -14.58 -13.19 15.60
C ALA A 423 -13.85 -14.49 16.01
N TYR A 424 -12.94 -14.40 16.99
CA TYR A 424 -12.19 -15.55 17.48
C TYR A 424 -13.09 -16.58 18.18
N ARG A 425 -14.13 -16.14 18.90
CA ARG A 425 -15.18 -17.03 19.45
C ARG A 425 -16.00 -17.75 18.37
N LEU A 426 -15.97 -17.29 17.11
CA LEU A 426 -16.57 -17.94 15.93
C LEU A 426 -15.54 -18.79 15.12
N GLY A 427 -14.36 -19.04 15.71
CA GLY A 427 -13.27 -19.77 15.06
C GLY A 427 -12.37 -18.92 14.15
N ILE A 428 -12.66 -17.63 13.94
CA ILE A 428 -12.01 -16.80 12.92
C ILE A 428 -10.83 -16.00 13.52
N ILE A 429 -9.64 -16.10 12.90
CA ILE A 429 -8.43 -15.30 13.21
C ILE A 429 -8.06 -14.43 12.00
N HIS A 430 -7.59 -13.19 12.20
CA HIS A 430 -7.48 -12.17 11.14
C HIS A 430 -6.20 -12.30 10.29
N ARG A 431 -5.06 -12.58 10.94
CA ARG A 431 -3.73 -12.82 10.36
C ARG A 431 -3.08 -11.65 9.59
N ASP A 432 -3.63 -10.44 9.71
CA ASP A 432 -3.01 -9.21 9.19
C ASP A 432 -3.43 -7.98 10.00
N ILE A 433 -3.17 -8.03 11.31
CA ILE A 433 -3.32 -6.88 12.17
C ILE A 433 -2.30 -5.81 11.78
N SER A 434 -2.78 -4.62 11.40
CA SER A 434 -1.94 -3.50 10.96
C SER A 434 -2.60 -2.15 11.19
N ALA A 435 -1.80 -1.09 11.26
CA ALA A 435 -2.30 0.30 11.37
C ALA A 435 -3.03 0.81 10.09
N GLY A 436 -3.09 0.02 9.01
CA GLY A 436 -3.91 0.30 7.83
C GLY A 436 -5.24 -0.48 7.81
N ASN A 437 -5.30 -1.60 8.54
CA ASN A 437 -6.48 -2.46 8.64
C ASN A 437 -7.33 -2.13 9.88
N MET A 438 -6.74 -1.46 10.88
CA MET A 438 -7.50 -0.72 11.89
C MET A 438 -7.87 0.67 11.35
N LEU A 439 -9.17 0.97 11.32
CA LEU A 439 -9.72 2.27 10.92
C LEU A 439 -10.53 2.90 12.06
N LEU A 440 -10.91 4.15 11.89
CA LEU A 440 -11.92 4.82 12.70
C LEU A 440 -13.17 5.03 11.85
N TYR A 441 -14.36 4.72 12.37
CA TYR A 441 -15.63 5.06 11.73
C TYR A 441 -16.50 5.86 12.69
N LYS A 442 -17.41 6.64 12.10
CA LYS A 442 -18.44 7.36 12.85
C LYS A 442 -19.73 6.55 12.82
N ASP A 443 -20.33 6.25 13.96
CA ASP A 443 -21.57 5.47 14.01
C ASP A 443 -22.83 6.36 13.96
N ASP A 444 -24.00 5.73 13.93
CA ASP A 444 -25.30 6.38 13.81
C ASP A 444 -25.69 7.23 15.05
N ASP A 445 -24.95 7.13 16.16
CA ASP A 445 -25.05 8.01 17.35
C ASP A 445 -24.27 9.33 17.20
N GLY A 446 -23.27 9.38 16.32
CA GLY A 446 -22.41 10.53 16.09
C GLY A 446 -21.01 10.45 16.71
N GLU A 447 -20.65 9.37 17.40
CA GLU A 447 -19.32 9.19 18.00
C GLU A 447 -18.36 8.39 17.11
N TRP A 448 -17.07 8.43 17.43
CA TRP A 448 -16.01 7.74 16.66
C TRP A 448 -15.52 6.48 17.36
N TYR A 449 -15.57 5.35 16.65
CA TYR A 449 -15.17 4.04 17.14
C TYR A 449 -14.09 3.42 16.25
N GLY A 450 -13.30 2.50 16.83
CA GLY A 450 -12.40 1.65 16.04
C GLY A 450 -13.17 0.65 15.16
N LEU A 451 -12.58 0.29 14.02
CA LEU A 451 -13.13 -0.66 13.06
C LEU A 451 -12.01 -1.62 12.59
N LEU A 452 -12.23 -2.93 12.69
CA LEU A 452 -11.30 -3.94 12.18
C LEU A 452 -11.71 -4.38 10.77
N ASN A 453 -10.86 -4.10 9.77
CA ASN A 453 -11.15 -4.18 8.33
C ASN A 453 -10.10 -5.03 7.56
N ASP A 454 -10.40 -5.36 6.29
CA ASP A 454 -9.64 -6.26 5.40
C ASP A 454 -9.50 -7.71 5.91
N TRP A 455 -10.65 -8.37 6.09
CA TRP A 455 -10.77 -9.77 6.52
C TRP A 455 -10.37 -10.79 5.43
N GLU A 456 -9.77 -10.39 4.31
CA GLU A 456 -9.44 -11.30 3.19
C GLU A 456 -8.39 -12.36 3.56
N LEU A 457 -7.52 -12.05 4.51
CA LEU A 457 -6.46 -12.94 4.99
C LEU A 457 -6.89 -13.77 6.21
N SER A 458 -8.13 -13.59 6.67
CA SER A 458 -8.66 -14.36 7.80
C SER A 458 -8.73 -15.87 7.50
N LYS A 459 -8.79 -16.68 8.58
CA LYS A 459 -8.97 -18.14 8.50
C LYS A 459 -9.67 -18.69 9.74
N ARG A 460 -10.20 -19.91 9.61
CA ARG A 460 -10.51 -20.79 10.74
C ARG A 460 -9.24 -21.21 11.49
N HIS A 461 -9.25 -21.08 12.81
CA HIS A 461 -8.19 -21.59 13.70
C HIS A 461 -8.57 -22.93 14.35
N ASP A 462 -9.87 -23.20 14.48
CA ASP A 462 -10.51 -24.43 14.95
C ASP A 462 -10.43 -25.58 13.94
N ILE A 463 -10.44 -25.27 12.63
CA ILE A 463 -10.20 -26.25 11.57
C ILE A 463 -8.71 -26.52 11.38
N ASP A 464 -8.33 -27.80 11.41
CA ASP A 464 -7.05 -28.28 10.89
C ASP A 464 -7.14 -28.50 9.38
N TYR A 465 -6.46 -27.65 8.60
CA TYR A 465 -6.35 -27.78 7.14
C TYR A 465 -5.24 -28.77 6.72
N GLY A 466 -4.61 -29.47 7.67
CA GLY A 466 -3.47 -30.35 7.47
C GLY A 466 -2.19 -29.58 7.13
N ASP A 467 -1.19 -30.29 6.60
CA ASP A 467 0.10 -29.75 6.13
C ASP A 467 -0.03 -28.94 4.81
N SER A 468 -1.18 -28.29 4.61
CA SER A 468 -1.54 -27.39 3.51
C SER A 468 -0.84 -26.05 3.68
N ARG A 469 0.49 -26.06 3.53
CA ARG A 469 1.39 -24.91 3.66
C ARG A 469 0.81 -23.67 2.98
N GLN A 470 0.70 -22.59 3.72
CA GLN A 470 0.76 -21.25 3.13
C GLN A 470 2.24 -21.03 2.79
N PRO A 471 2.66 -20.94 1.50
CA PRO A 471 4.08 -20.92 1.17
C PRO A 471 4.78 -19.60 1.52
N ASP A 472 4.00 -18.53 1.74
CA ASP A 472 4.48 -17.19 2.03
C ASP A 472 4.13 -16.75 3.46
N ARG A 473 5.05 -16.01 4.10
CA ARG A 473 4.79 -15.23 5.32
C ARG A 473 3.60 -14.29 5.11
N THR A 474 2.49 -14.52 5.81
CA THR A 474 1.30 -13.65 5.78
C THR A 474 1.33 -12.60 6.89
N GLY A 475 0.91 -11.36 6.58
CA GLY A 475 0.75 -10.26 7.54
C GLY A 475 1.76 -9.12 7.35
N THR A 476 1.44 -7.95 7.89
CA THR A 476 2.22 -6.71 7.74
C THR A 476 3.48 -6.71 8.62
N TRP A 477 4.68 -6.73 7.99
CA TRP A 477 5.99 -6.84 8.65
C TRP A 477 6.19 -5.94 9.88
N GLN A 478 5.81 -4.66 9.78
CA GLN A 478 5.97 -3.68 10.85
C GLN A 478 5.33 -4.13 12.16
N PHE A 479 4.13 -4.72 12.09
CA PHE A 479 3.34 -5.08 13.26
C PHE A 479 3.46 -6.56 13.63
N MET A 480 3.88 -7.41 12.70
CA MET A 480 4.05 -8.86 12.90
C MET A 480 4.86 -9.22 14.15
N SER A 481 4.40 -10.25 14.86
CA SER A 481 5.02 -10.79 16.08
C SER A 481 6.48 -11.21 15.86
N VAL A 482 7.28 -11.24 16.93
CA VAL A 482 8.66 -11.73 16.88
C VAL A 482 8.72 -13.21 16.45
N HIS A 483 7.76 -14.07 16.80
CA HIS A 483 7.73 -15.46 16.32
C HIS A 483 7.41 -15.58 14.82
N ALA A 484 6.34 -14.94 14.34
CA ALA A 484 5.93 -15.00 12.92
C ALA A 484 6.96 -14.32 12.01
N SER A 485 7.56 -13.23 12.47
CA SER A 485 8.69 -12.58 11.79
C SER A 485 9.92 -13.48 11.68
N ASN A 486 10.08 -14.48 12.56
CA ASN A 486 11.27 -15.35 12.59
C ASN A 486 11.09 -16.74 11.98
N ASN A 487 9.85 -17.15 11.66
CA ASN A 487 9.56 -18.39 10.96
C ASN A 487 8.45 -18.21 9.92
N GLU A 488 8.81 -18.24 8.64
CA GLU A 488 7.94 -17.97 7.49
C GLU A 488 6.83 -19.02 7.32
N SER A 489 6.97 -20.21 7.91
CA SER A 489 5.96 -21.28 7.88
C SER A 489 5.13 -21.42 9.17
N ARG A 490 5.31 -20.53 10.17
CA ARG A 490 4.54 -20.59 11.43
C ARG A 490 3.06 -20.27 11.19
N ARG A 491 2.17 -21.12 11.71
CA ARG A 491 0.74 -20.80 11.88
C ARG A 491 0.61 -19.66 12.89
N ILE A 492 0.02 -18.54 12.46
CA ILE A 492 -0.39 -17.44 13.35
C ILE A 492 -1.39 -17.97 14.39
N ILE A 493 -1.17 -17.65 15.67
CA ILE A 493 -2.06 -17.97 16.80
C ILE A 493 -2.38 -16.71 17.59
N LEU A 494 -3.32 -16.78 18.55
CA LEU A 494 -3.79 -15.60 19.28
C LEU A 494 -2.67 -14.72 19.90
N PRO A 495 -1.65 -15.25 20.61
CA PRO A 495 -0.52 -14.44 21.08
C PRO A 495 0.19 -13.63 19.97
N ASP A 496 0.28 -14.15 18.74
CA ASP A 496 0.90 -13.44 17.62
C ASP A 496 0.04 -12.23 17.15
N GLU A 497 -1.29 -12.35 17.20
CA GLU A 497 -2.22 -11.26 16.88
C GLU A 497 -2.25 -10.22 18.00
N LEU A 498 -2.25 -10.63 19.27
CA LEU A 498 -2.22 -9.71 20.43
C LEU A 498 -0.91 -8.90 20.47
N GLU A 499 0.23 -9.52 20.16
CA GLU A 499 1.50 -8.80 19.99
C GLU A 499 1.41 -7.80 18.83
N SER A 500 0.70 -8.14 17.75
CA SER A 500 0.50 -7.24 16.61
C SER A 500 -0.42 -6.05 16.93
N ILE A 501 -1.45 -6.23 17.77
CA ILE A 501 -2.29 -5.13 18.30
C ILE A 501 -1.44 -4.20 19.18
N PHE A 502 -0.62 -4.75 20.07
CA PHE A 502 0.34 -3.98 20.88
C PHE A 502 1.32 -3.18 20.01
N HIS A 503 1.88 -3.77 18.95
CA HIS A 503 2.78 -3.06 18.03
C HIS A 503 2.08 -1.91 17.30
N VAL A 504 0.78 -2.01 16.97
CA VAL A 504 0.03 -0.89 16.38
C VAL A 504 -0.18 0.25 17.39
N LEU A 505 -0.57 -0.07 18.63
CA LEU A 505 -0.70 0.93 19.71
C LEU A 505 0.63 1.66 19.96
N LEU A 506 1.72 0.91 20.12
CA LEU A 506 3.06 1.47 20.33
C LEU A 506 3.52 2.36 19.14
N TYR A 507 3.26 1.93 17.90
CA TYR A 507 3.62 2.68 16.70
C TYR A 507 2.92 4.04 16.59
N LEU A 508 1.66 4.12 17.02
CA LEU A 508 0.90 5.36 17.02
C LEU A 508 1.27 6.23 18.22
N ALA A 509 1.45 5.64 19.40
CA ALA A 509 1.89 6.35 20.59
C ALA A 509 3.23 7.07 20.39
N VAL A 510 4.24 6.40 19.82
CA VAL A 510 5.57 7.01 19.53
C VAL A 510 5.53 8.04 18.39
N ARG A 511 4.47 8.06 17.58
CA ARG A 511 4.31 9.06 16.51
C ARG A 511 3.62 10.34 16.96
N PHE A 512 2.70 10.27 17.92
CA PHE A 512 1.78 11.37 18.23
C PHE A 512 1.81 11.83 19.69
N LEU A 513 2.24 11.01 20.65
CA LEU A 513 2.13 11.33 22.08
C LEU A 513 3.45 11.84 22.67
N PRO A 514 3.45 12.55 23.82
CA PRO A 514 4.68 13.04 24.43
C PRO A 514 5.42 11.92 25.18
N HIS A 515 6.74 11.85 24.98
CA HIS A 515 7.58 10.75 25.43
C HIS A 515 9.04 11.19 25.64
N ASN A 516 9.84 10.38 26.34
CA ASN A 516 11.24 10.70 26.65
C ASN A 516 12.24 10.41 25.51
N LEU A 517 11.82 9.86 24.36
CA LEU A 517 12.61 9.82 23.14
C LEU A 517 12.62 11.21 22.47
N SER A 518 13.80 11.70 22.03
CA SER A 518 13.89 12.95 21.25
C SER A 518 13.20 12.83 19.89
N ASP A 519 12.44 13.84 19.48
CA ASP A 519 11.68 13.85 18.22
C ASP A 519 12.59 13.71 16.98
N GLU A 520 13.84 14.22 17.03
CA GLU A 520 14.86 13.99 15.98
C GLU A 520 15.14 12.49 15.75
N ASN A 521 15.06 11.69 16.82
CA ASN A 521 15.38 10.27 16.83
C ASN A 521 14.16 9.37 16.59
N VAL A 522 12.92 9.90 16.66
CA VAL A 522 11.69 9.11 16.40
C VAL A 522 11.73 8.47 15.02
N GLY A 523 12.23 9.19 14.00
CA GLY A 523 12.42 8.62 12.66
C GLY A 523 13.35 7.41 12.65
N GLN A 524 14.45 7.44 13.41
CA GLN A 524 15.38 6.31 13.51
C GLN A 524 14.77 5.16 14.31
N PHE A 525 14.18 5.42 15.48
CA PHE A 525 13.53 4.41 16.31
C PHE A 525 12.43 3.66 15.55
N LEU A 526 11.58 4.38 14.81
CA LEU A 526 10.52 3.74 14.02
C LEU A 526 11.09 2.81 12.94
N HIS A 527 12.18 3.21 12.29
CA HIS A 527 12.89 2.35 11.33
C HIS A 527 13.53 1.15 12.03
N ASP A 528 14.31 1.36 13.09
CA ASP A 528 15.12 0.31 13.73
C ASP A 528 14.25 -0.69 14.51
N TYR A 529 13.09 -0.28 15.02
CA TYR A 529 12.12 -1.16 15.70
C TYR A 529 11.17 -1.85 14.73
N PHE A 530 10.48 -1.12 13.84
CA PHE A 530 9.38 -1.66 13.01
C PHE A 530 9.80 -2.07 11.59
N ASP A 531 10.62 -1.26 10.89
CA ASP A 531 11.05 -1.57 9.52
C ASP A 531 12.29 -2.49 9.46
N GLY A 532 13.07 -2.53 10.53
CA GLY A 532 14.35 -3.23 10.63
C GLY A 532 14.25 -4.76 10.51
N TYR A 533 15.34 -5.38 10.05
CA TYR A 533 15.44 -6.82 9.87
C TYR A 533 16.84 -7.35 10.23
N SER A 534 16.91 -8.58 10.73
CA SER A 534 18.15 -9.33 10.94
C SER A 534 18.33 -10.34 9.78
N PRO A 535 19.45 -10.37 9.05
CA PRO A 535 19.73 -11.44 8.11
C PRO A 535 19.86 -12.81 8.80
N HIS A 536 19.43 -13.89 8.13
CA HIS A 536 19.58 -15.27 8.58
C HIS A 536 19.86 -16.21 7.39
N ALA A 537 20.39 -17.40 7.65
CA ALA A 537 20.69 -18.42 6.63
C ALA A 537 19.44 -18.95 5.88
N THR A 538 18.24 -18.56 6.30
CA THR A 538 16.94 -19.03 5.78
C THR A 538 16.01 -17.86 5.41
N GLY A 539 16.55 -16.68 5.11
CA GLY A 539 15.78 -15.47 4.82
C GLY A 539 15.95 -14.38 5.89
N TYR A 540 14.96 -13.49 6.01
CA TYR A 540 15.00 -12.36 6.95
C TYR A 540 14.25 -12.66 8.24
N ARG A 541 14.77 -12.12 9.35
CA ARG A 541 14.23 -12.20 10.71
C ARG A 541 13.90 -10.80 11.23
N CYS A 542 13.11 -10.72 12.30
CA CYS A 542 12.74 -9.44 12.93
C CYS A 542 13.94 -8.52 13.25
N SER A 543 13.67 -7.24 13.46
CA SER A 543 14.65 -6.29 14.01
C SER A 543 15.24 -6.77 15.34
N ALA A 544 16.45 -6.27 15.65
CA ALA A 544 17.06 -6.54 16.95
C ALA A 544 16.28 -5.87 18.08
N ALA A 545 15.89 -4.60 17.92
CA ALA A 545 15.19 -3.82 18.93
C ALA A 545 13.82 -4.40 19.32
N LYS A 546 12.98 -4.82 18.36
CA LYS A 546 11.70 -5.49 18.66
C LYS A 546 11.93 -6.79 19.44
N ARG A 547 12.89 -7.61 18.98
CA ARG A 547 13.25 -8.89 19.61
C ARG A 547 13.80 -8.72 21.02
N GLU A 548 14.58 -7.67 21.26
CA GLU A 548 15.09 -7.33 22.58
C GLU A 548 13.96 -6.91 23.50
N ALA A 549 13.17 -5.90 23.13
CA ALA A 549 12.08 -5.38 23.95
C ALA A 549 11.07 -6.45 24.39
N ILE A 550 10.68 -7.34 23.48
CA ILE A 550 9.77 -8.47 23.74
C ILE A 550 10.42 -9.53 24.66
N LYS A 551 11.75 -9.69 24.66
CA LYS A 551 12.48 -10.63 25.55
C LYS A 551 12.88 -10.05 26.90
N THR A 552 13.15 -8.75 26.97
CA THR A 552 13.51 -8.04 28.22
C THR A 552 12.28 -7.55 28.98
N GLY A 553 11.16 -7.33 28.28
CA GLY A 553 10.00 -6.59 28.76
C GLY A 553 10.24 -5.07 28.85
N MET A 554 11.20 -4.54 28.09
CA MET A 554 11.69 -3.16 28.23
C MET A 554 12.14 -2.60 26.88
N ILE A 555 11.52 -1.51 26.42
CA ILE A 555 11.89 -0.81 25.19
C ILE A 555 13.08 0.10 25.49
N ASN A 556 14.28 -0.36 25.12
CA ASN A 556 15.55 0.33 25.35
C ASN A 556 15.73 1.56 24.43
N LEU A 557 16.15 2.70 24.99
CA LEU A 557 16.41 3.96 24.29
C LEU A 557 17.88 4.43 24.30
N ASP A 558 18.79 3.67 24.91
CA ASP A 558 20.23 3.99 25.03
C ASP A 558 20.83 4.46 23.68
N ALA A 559 20.66 3.65 22.64
CA ALA A 559 21.18 3.89 21.28
C ALA A 559 20.63 5.15 20.56
N TYR A 560 19.70 5.90 21.18
CA TYR A 560 19.12 7.13 20.65
C TYR A 560 19.35 8.32 21.58
N ASN A 561 19.07 8.15 22.88
CA ASN A 561 19.12 9.24 23.87
C ASN A 561 20.51 9.45 24.48
N GLY A 562 21.38 8.44 24.46
CA GLY A 562 22.73 8.50 25.00
C GLY A 562 22.84 8.23 26.51
N ASP A 563 24.04 7.77 26.88
CA ASP A 563 24.38 7.06 28.12
C ASP A 563 24.56 7.97 29.36
N GLN A 564 23.63 8.92 29.59
CA GLN A 564 23.77 9.96 30.64
C GLN A 564 22.61 10.07 31.64
N ASP A 565 21.54 9.29 31.52
CA ASP A 565 20.44 9.31 32.49
C ASP A 565 19.70 7.96 32.55
N PRO A 566 19.78 7.20 33.67
CA PRO A 566 19.07 5.94 33.85
C PRO A 566 17.56 6.04 33.59
N ASP A 567 16.93 7.16 33.96
CA ASP A 567 15.47 7.37 33.80
C ASP A 567 15.09 7.67 32.32
N LYS A 568 16.07 7.78 31.42
CA LYS A 568 15.89 7.92 29.97
C LYS A 568 16.27 6.69 29.15
N LEU A 569 16.76 5.61 29.78
CA LEU A 569 17.16 4.36 29.10
C LEU A 569 15.96 3.49 28.68
N THR A 570 14.78 3.70 29.23
CA THR A 570 13.53 3.01 28.85
C THR A 570 12.54 3.99 28.26
N LEU A 571 11.81 3.61 27.20
CA LEU A 571 10.73 4.43 26.64
C LEU A 571 9.64 4.67 27.69
N ARG A 572 9.36 5.95 27.96
CA ARG A 572 8.31 6.43 28.86
C ARG A 572 7.46 7.50 28.19
N PHE A 573 6.15 7.34 28.31
CA PHE A 573 5.16 8.33 27.92
C PHE A 573 4.85 9.28 29.09
N GLY A 574 4.60 10.54 28.81
CA GLY A 574 4.31 11.54 29.84
C GLY A 574 3.58 12.73 29.27
N PHE A 575 3.20 13.68 30.13
CA PHE A 575 2.48 14.88 29.70
C PHE A 575 2.81 16.11 30.57
N ASP A 576 2.46 17.28 30.06
CA ASP A 576 2.62 18.57 30.74
C ASP A 576 1.26 19.29 30.82
N PRO A 577 0.55 19.22 31.96
CA PRO A 577 -0.75 19.90 32.14
C PRO A 577 -0.62 21.42 32.37
N SER A 578 0.56 22.00 32.12
CA SER A 578 0.85 23.43 32.24
C SER A 578 1.37 24.07 30.95
N GLY A 579 1.44 23.32 29.84
CA GLY A 579 1.50 23.93 28.51
C GLY A 579 0.18 24.67 28.19
N PRO A 580 0.17 25.64 27.26
CA PRO A 580 -1.08 26.07 26.65
C PRO A 580 -1.75 24.85 25.98
N PRO A 581 -3.09 24.75 25.96
CA PRO A 581 -3.76 23.70 25.20
C PRO A 581 -3.25 23.71 23.76
N LEU A 582 -2.78 22.57 23.26
CA LEU A 582 -2.41 22.44 21.86
C LEU A 582 -3.68 22.74 21.06
N LEU A 583 -3.66 23.84 20.29
CA LEU A 583 -4.84 24.30 19.57
C LEU A 583 -5.33 23.16 18.67
N PRO A 584 -6.63 22.81 18.71
CA PRO A 584 -7.15 21.67 17.95
C PRO A 584 -6.77 21.83 16.49
N LEU A 585 -6.05 20.84 15.96
CA LEU A 585 -5.38 20.92 14.65
C LEU A 585 -6.38 21.41 13.60
N PRO A 586 -6.10 22.52 12.88
CA PRO A 586 -6.96 22.94 11.79
C PRO A 586 -7.04 21.80 10.76
N PRO A 587 -8.24 21.50 10.22
CA PRO A 587 -8.42 20.35 9.34
C PRO A 587 -7.46 20.43 8.16
N SER A 588 -6.70 19.36 7.93
CA SER A 588 -5.46 19.36 7.13
C SER A 588 -5.62 19.99 5.74
N THR A 589 -5.30 21.29 5.65
CA THR A 589 -5.28 22.03 4.38
C THR A 589 -3.97 21.76 3.65
N ASP A 590 -3.92 20.64 2.92
CA ASP A 590 -2.84 20.37 1.94
C ASP A 590 -3.04 21.23 0.65
N ALA A 591 -3.28 22.52 0.88
CA ALA A 591 -3.47 23.55 -0.13
C ALA A 591 -2.11 23.96 -0.67
N ARG A 592 -1.68 23.28 -1.74
CA ARG A 592 -0.46 23.62 -2.49
C ARG A 592 -0.44 25.12 -2.82
N GLN A 593 0.48 25.87 -2.21
CA GLN A 593 0.68 27.28 -2.54
C GLN A 593 1.18 27.42 -3.97
N VAL A 594 0.28 27.87 -4.87
CA VAL A 594 0.66 28.31 -6.21
C VAL A 594 1.17 29.74 -6.11
N THR A 595 2.48 29.93 -6.26
CA THR A 595 3.08 31.25 -6.41
C THR A 595 2.70 31.87 -7.75
N PRO A 596 2.10 33.07 -7.80
CA PRO A 596 1.77 33.74 -9.06
C PRO A 596 3.04 34.31 -9.71
N SER A 597 3.13 34.18 -11.05
CA SER A 597 4.21 34.78 -11.86
C SER A 597 3.73 36.11 -12.48
N PRO A 598 4.62 37.11 -12.74
CA PRO A 598 4.21 38.52 -12.78
C PRO A 598 4.05 39.17 -14.17
N HIS A 599 3.54 40.41 -14.14
CA HIS A 599 3.46 41.42 -15.22
C HIS A 599 2.33 41.21 -16.27
N GLU A 600 1.79 42.24 -16.94
CA GLU A 600 2.25 43.64 -17.12
C GLU A 600 1.24 44.73 -16.68
N ARG A 601 1.67 46.00 -16.78
CA ARG A 601 0.89 47.22 -16.47
C ARG A 601 0.15 47.75 -17.71
N ALA A 602 -1.09 48.18 -17.51
CA ALA A 602 -1.73 49.32 -18.20
C ALA A 602 -2.74 49.97 -17.23
N GLY A 603 -3.13 51.23 -17.41
CA GLY A 603 -4.04 51.86 -16.44
C GLY A 603 -4.73 53.14 -16.91
N THR A 604 -5.69 53.59 -16.07
CA THR A 604 -6.42 54.89 -16.08
C THR A 604 -7.35 55.19 -17.29
N PRO A 605 -8.42 56.00 -17.13
CA PRO A 605 -9.21 56.35 -15.93
C PRO A 605 -10.76 56.36 -16.21
N SER A 606 -11.51 57.21 -15.47
CA SER A 606 -12.90 57.72 -15.68
C SER A 606 -14.14 56.87 -15.30
N GLU A 607 -14.74 57.25 -14.16
CA GLU A 607 -16.12 57.80 -13.94
C GLU A 607 -17.13 57.95 -15.12
N PRO A 608 -18.46 58.20 -14.87
CA PRO A 608 -19.14 58.55 -13.60
C PRO A 608 -20.47 57.82 -13.24
N GLU A 609 -20.93 58.08 -12.00
CA GLU A 609 -22.31 58.19 -11.47
C GLU A 609 -23.55 57.51 -12.11
N THR A 610 -24.44 56.96 -11.28
CA THR A 610 -25.72 57.65 -10.91
C THR A 610 -26.50 57.01 -9.74
N ARG A 611 -27.03 57.89 -8.85
CA ARG A 611 -28.37 57.95 -8.18
C ARG A 611 -29.21 56.66 -7.97
N SER A 612 -29.98 56.48 -6.89
CA SER A 612 -30.18 57.25 -5.62
C SER A 612 -31.20 56.58 -4.68
N SER A 613 -31.26 57.05 -3.42
CA SER A 613 -32.32 56.88 -2.39
C SER A 613 -32.33 55.58 -1.56
N GLY A 614 -32.63 55.62 -0.25
CA GLY A 614 -32.90 56.80 0.59
C GLY A 614 -33.13 56.49 2.09
N SER A 615 -33.13 57.56 2.91
CA SER A 615 -33.72 57.70 4.28
C SER A 615 -33.56 56.54 5.29
N PHE A 616 -32.95 56.71 6.47
CA PHE A 616 -33.38 57.63 7.52
C PHE A 616 -32.24 58.01 8.50
N SER A 617 -32.50 59.00 9.37
CA SER A 617 -31.58 59.59 10.38
C SER A 617 -32.32 59.73 11.73
N PRO A 618 -31.80 60.39 12.80
CA PRO A 618 -30.42 60.67 13.26
C PRO A 618 -30.25 60.31 14.78
N VAL A 619 -29.60 61.19 15.59
CA VAL A 619 -29.51 61.24 17.08
C VAL A 619 -28.41 60.34 17.68
N LEU A 620 -27.20 60.84 17.97
CA LEU A 620 -26.74 61.61 19.18
C LEU A 620 -26.58 60.72 20.44
N HIS A 621 -25.72 60.97 21.44
CA HIS A 621 -24.86 62.12 21.83
C HIS A 621 -23.45 61.57 22.23
N SER A 622 -22.32 62.23 21.93
CA SER A 622 -21.48 63.07 22.83
C SER A 622 -20.97 62.40 24.14
N SER A 623 -19.81 62.73 24.73
CA SER A 623 -18.94 63.92 24.61
C SER A 623 -17.56 63.73 25.27
N THR A 624 -16.55 64.54 24.88
CA THR A 624 -15.43 65.06 25.74
C THR A 624 -14.43 64.04 26.36
N SER A 625 -13.18 64.35 26.76
CA SER A 625 -12.23 65.49 26.69
C SER A 625 -10.90 65.03 27.36
N TRP A 626 -9.71 65.63 27.27
CA TRP A 626 -9.09 66.73 26.48
C TRP A 626 -7.56 66.66 26.70
N HIS A 627 -6.81 67.35 25.83
CA HIS A 627 -5.39 67.78 25.96
C HIS A 627 -4.28 66.70 26.05
N SER A 628 -3.08 66.80 25.44
CA SER A 628 -2.31 67.83 24.68
C SER A 628 -1.05 68.35 25.40
N SER A 629 0.00 68.58 24.59
CA SER A 629 1.25 69.33 24.90
C SER A 629 2.29 68.59 25.76
N SER A 630 3.62 68.76 25.59
CA SER A 630 4.37 69.80 24.85
C SER A 630 5.58 69.29 24.03
N THR A 631 5.88 70.07 22.99
CA THR A 631 7.16 70.49 22.36
C THR A 631 8.51 70.20 23.09
N VAL A 632 9.68 70.18 22.43
CA VAL A 632 10.35 71.26 21.63
C VAL A 632 11.23 70.73 20.44
N LEU A 633 11.59 71.63 19.51
CA LEU A 633 12.38 71.49 18.26
C LEU A 633 13.89 71.14 18.52
N SER A 634 14.77 70.77 17.56
CA SER A 634 15.04 71.42 16.25
C SER A 634 16.02 70.69 15.28
N SER A 635 15.79 70.87 13.97
CA SER A 635 16.75 71.00 12.82
C SER A 635 17.88 69.99 12.53
N GLY A 636 17.93 69.45 11.30
CA GLY A 636 19.16 68.92 10.64
C GLY A 636 18.92 68.01 9.41
N HIS A 637 19.46 68.37 8.23
CA HIS A 637 19.25 67.75 6.88
C HIS A 637 19.66 66.25 6.68
N PRO A 638 19.21 65.59 5.57
CA PRO A 638 19.50 64.18 5.18
C PRO A 638 20.76 64.03 4.27
N PRO A 639 21.16 62.84 3.74
CA PRO A 639 20.65 61.45 3.89
C PRO A 639 21.65 60.59 4.72
N PRO A 640 22.05 59.29 4.48
CA PRO A 640 21.94 58.34 3.32
C PRO A 640 20.80 57.29 3.45
N PRO A 641 20.72 56.27 2.55
CA PRO A 641 20.11 54.97 2.83
C PRO A 641 21.16 53.91 3.21
N ASP A 642 21.01 53.29 4.38
CA ASP A 642 21.86 52.17 4.85
C ASP A 642 21.14 50.81 4.71
N ASP A 643 21.90 49.72 4.81
CA ASP A 643 21.55 48.34 4.42
C ASP A 643 20.28 47.73 5.05
N ASP A 644 19.61 46.86 4.29
CA ASP A 644 18.57 45.95 4.80
C ASP A 644 19.10 45.05 5.93
N PRO A 645 18.36 44.87 7.04
CA PRO A 645 18.84 44.09 8.17
C PRO A 645 18.96 42.59 7.85
N VAL A 646 20.13 42.02 8.14
CA VAL A 646 20.42 40.59 8.04
C VAL A 646 19.36 39.78 8.81
N PRO A 647 18.81 38.68 8.25
CA PRO A 647 17.85 37.84 8.95
C PRO A 647 18.42 37.32 10.28
N VAL A 648 17.79 37.72 11.39
CA VAL A 648 18.10 37.19 12.71
C VAL A 648 17.76 35.71 12.71
N LEU A 649 18.75 34.86 13.02
CA LEU A 649 18.54 33.43 13.20
C LEU A 649 17.45 33.20 14.26
N PRO A 650 16.52 32.23 14.06
CA PRO A 650 15.58 31.88 15.11
C PRO A 650 16.36 31.46 16.38
N PRO A 651 15.85 31.76 17.58
CA PRO A 651 16.50 31.34 18.81
C PRO A 651 16.63 29.81 18.84
N PRO A 652 17.65 29.26 19.53
CA PRO A 652 17.76 27.82 19.71
C PRO A 652 16.45 27.24 20.26
N GLN A 653 15.98 26.15 19.65
CA GLN A 653 14.80 25.45 20.15
C GLN A 653 15.00 25.09 21.62
N GLU A 654 13.96 25.29 22.44
CA GLU A 654 14.05 25.05 23.86
C GLU A 654 14.40 23.59 24.15
N LYS A 655 15.13 23.36 25.25
CA LYS A 655 15.47 22.00 25.70
C LYS A 655 14.18 21.19 25.85
N PRO A 656 14.16 19.90 25.47
CA PRO A 656 12.97 19.07 25.62
C PRO A 656 12.50 19.11 27.08
N ALA A 657 11.25 19.52 27.29
CA ALA A 657 10.67 19.68 28.61
C ALA A 657 10.70 18.32 29.33
N ALA A 658 11.22 18.30 30.56
CA ALA A 658 11.20 17.10 31.37
C ALA A 658 9.74 16.68 31.62
N LEU A 659 9.40 15.41 31.37
CA LEU A 659 8.04 14.88 31.53
C LEU A 659 7.56 15.12 32.97
N LYS A 660 6.60 16.03 33.17
CA LYS A 660 6.17 16.46 34.50
C LYS A 660 5.25 15.45 35.19
N ARG A 661 4.60 14.57 34.42
CA ARG A 661 3.74 13.48 34.91
C ARG A 661 3.87 12.23 34.03
N THR A 662 3.69 11.07 34.65
CA THR A 662 3.57 9.76 34.00
C THR A 662 2.19 9.60 33.35
N HIS A 663 2.16 9.12 32.12
CA HIS A 663 0.95 8.90 31.33
C HIS A 663 0.35 7.50 31.61
N PRO A 664 -0.99 7.34 31.74
CA PRO A 664 -1.63 6.02 31.96
C PRO A 664 -1.27 4.92 30.94
N LEU A 665 -0.87 5.31 29.73
CA LEU A 665 -0.41 4.38 28.69
C LEU A 665 0.82 3.56 29.07
N ASN A 666 1.65 4.01 30.02
CA ASN A 666 2.81 3.22 30.49
C ASN A 666 2.35 1.91 31.13
N ASP A 667 1.27 1.92 31.91
CA ASP A 667 0.74 0.73 32.60
C ASP A 667 0.33 -0.35 31.60
N ILE A 668 -0.37 0.05 30.52
CA ILE A 668 -0.75 -0.82 29.41
C ILE A 668 0.50 -1.43 28.76
N VAL A 669 1.50 -0.60 28.46
CA VAL A 669 2.74 -1.03 27.79
C VAL A 669 3.56 -1.97 28.68
N GLU A 670 3.67 -1.71 29.99
CA GLU A 670 4.44 -2.53 30.93
C GLU A 670 3.77 -3.87 31.26
N GLU A 671 2.45 -3.89 31.47
CA GLU A 671 1.71 -5.12 31.77
C GLU A 671 1.76 -6.08 30.55
N LEU A 672 1.55 -5.56 29.33
CA LEU A 672 1.68 -6.31 28.08
C LEU A 672 3.11 -6.81 27.83
N LEU A 673 4.13 -5.95 27.94
CA LEU A 673 5.53 -6.36 27.78
C LEU A 673 5.93 -7.43 28.81
N THR A 674 5.34 -7.41 30.00
CA THR A 674 5.54 -8.45 31.03
C THR A 674 4.92 -9.79 30.63
N TRP A 675 3.71 -9.80 30.05
CA TRP A 675 3.08 -11.02 29.54
C TRP A 675 3.85 -11.61 28.35
N PHE A 676 4.25 -10.77 27.38
CA PHE A 676 5.05 -11.23 26.23
C PHE A 676 6.41 -11.77 26.68
N LYS A 677 7.13 -11.07 27.57
CA LYS A 677 8.39 -11.54 28.16
C LYS A 677 8.27 -12.93 28.77
N ALA A 678 7.20 -13.17 29.53
CA ALA A 678 6.94 -14.45 30.18
C ALA A 678 6.69 -15.56 29.13
N TYR A 679 5.80 -15.30 28.16
CA TYR A 679 5.48 -16.21 27.05
C TYR A 679 6.73 -16.59 26.23
N TYR A 680 7.49 -15.59 25.77
CA TYR A 680 8.73 -15.82 25.02
C TYR A 680 9.83 -16.49 25.85
N ALA A 681 9.84 -16.34 27.17
CA ALA A 681 10.79 -17.03 28.05
C ALA A 681 10.46 -18.52 28.22
N LEU A 682 9.18 -18.88 28.37
CA LEU A 682 8.74 -20.27 28.45
C LEU A 682 9.13 -21.06 27.19
N ASP A 683 8.97 -20.47 26.00
CA ASP A 683 9.32 -21.11 24.73
C ASP A 683 10.80 -21.52 24.66
N ASN A 684 11.73 -20.70 25.20
CA ASN A 684 13.15 -21.07 25.28
C ASN A 684 13.38 -22.21 26.30
N LEU A 685 12.73 -22.16 27.47
CA LEU A 685 12.90 -23.16 28.54
C LEU A 685 12.32 -24.54 28.16
N VAL A 686 11.23 -24.56 27.37
CA VAL A 686 10.69 -25.79 26.77
C VAL A 686 11.65 -26.31 25.68
N ALA A 687 12.24 -25.44 24.86
CA ALA A 687 13.25 -25.80 23.86
C ALA A 687 14.62 -26.21 24.44
N GLU A 688 14.87 -25.95 25.72
CA GLU A 688 16.06 -26.40 26.45
C GLU A 688 15.82 -27.74 27.15
N SER A 689 14.72 -27.88 27.91
CA SER A 689 14.33 -29.14 28.56
C SER A 689 14.11 -30.30 27.58
N SER A 690 13.68 -30.01 26.35
CA SER A 690 13.57 -31.02 25.27
C SER A 690 14.91 -31.43 24.63
N LYS A 691 16.02 -30.71 24.90
CA LYS A 691 17.38 -31.11 24.52
C LYS A 691 18.10 -31.92 25.62
N GLU A 692 17.66 -31.81 26.87
CA GLU A 692 18.19 -32.62 27.99
C GLU A 692 17.62 -34.05 28.06
N ALA A 693 16.65 -34.40 27.20
CA ALA A 693 16.13 -35.76 27.11
C ALA A 693 17.25 -36.74 26.64
N PRO A 694 17.56 -37.80 27.40
CA PRO A 694 18.69 -38.67 27.10
C PRO A 694 18.45 -39.44 25.79
N ALA A 695 19.45 -39.41 24.90
CA ALA A 695 19.42 -40.12 23.63
C ALA A 695 19.38 -41.64 23.85
N LEU A 696 18.19 -42.24 23.65
CA LEU A 696 18.05 -43.69 23.54
C LEU A 696 18.67 -44.17 22.22
N GLU A 697 19.50 -45.21 22.31
CA GLU A 697 20.36 -45.66 21.22
C GLU A 697 19.61 -46.18 19.97
N ASN A 698 20.32 -46.12 18.84
CA ASN A 698 19.88 -46.56 17.52
C ASN A 698 19.21 -47.94 17.50
N THR A 699 17.88 -47.97 17.45
CA THR A 699 17.11 -49.15 17.05
C THR A 699 16.12 -48.79 15.94
N ARG A 700 16.45 -49.18 14.69
CA ARG A 700 15.56 -49.05 13.53
C ARG A 700 14.30 -49.91 13.74
N ILE A 701 13.10 -49.33 13.67
CA ILE A 701 11.84 -50.07 13.41
C ILE A 701 10.73 -49.10 12.91
N PRO A 702 9.74 -49.55 12.11
CA PRO A 702 9.11 -48.69 11.10
C PRO A 702 7.79 -47.97 11.48
N SER A 703 7.20 -47.31 10.47
CA SER A 703 6.14 -46.28 10.50
C SER A 703 4.97 -46.43 11.49
N GLN A 704 4.62 -45.30 12.13
CA GLN A 704 3.56 -45.19 13.15
C GLN A 704 2.12 -45.18 12.59
N SER A 705 1.80 -45.97 11.56
CA SER A 705 0.43 -46.02 11.00
C SER A 705 -0.55 -46.88 11.82
N ASN A 706 -0.06 -47.93 12.50
CA ASN A 706 -0.93 -49.01 13.00
C ASN A 706 -1.21 -49.03 14.51
N ARG A 707 -0.67 -48.09 15.31
CA ARG A 707 -0.87 -48.12 16.78
C ARG A 707 -2.23 -47.54 17.21
N ILE A 708 -2.68 -46.45 16.57
CA ILE A 708 -3.94 -45.76 16.89
C ILE A 708 -5.16 -46.66 16.63
N LYS A 709 -5.14 -47.49 15.57
CA LYS A 709 -6.24 -48.41 15.23
C LYS A 709 -6.51 -49.51 16.28
N LYS A 710 -5.57 -49.82 17.19
CA LYS A 710 -5.76 -50.87 18.22
C LYS A 710 -6.25 -50.35 19.58
N MET A 711 -6.25 -49.04 19.86
CA MET A 711 -6.73 -48.51 21.15
C MET A 711 -8.23 -48.23 21.20
N ARG A 712 -8.95 -48.27 20.06
CA ARG A 712 -10.42 -48.11 20.01
C ARG A 712 -11.23 -49.41 20.20
N GLN A 713 -10.60 -50.53 20.57
CA GLN A 713 -11.28 -51.81 20.84
C GLN A 713 -10.79 -52.53 22.11
N LYS A 714 -11.02 -51.92 23.28
CA LYS A 714 -11.42 -52.63 24.51
C LYS A 714 -11.97 -51.64 25.53
N ALA A 715 -13.25 -51.75 25.83
CA ALA A 715 -13.96 -50.87 26.76
C ALA A 715 -14.02 -51.45 28.18
N ALA A 716 -14.41 -50.60 29.13
CA ALA A 716 -15.03 -50.91 30.42
C ALA A 716 -14.37 -51.95 31.34
N SER A 717 -13.94 -51.51 32.53
CA SER A 717 -14.65 -51.89 33.76
C SER A 717 -14.11 -51.22 35.04
N ARG A 718 -15.04 -51.05 35.98
CA ARG A 718 -14.88 -50.95 37.45
C ARG A 718 -14.26 -49.69 38.07
N SER A 719 -14.64 -49.54 39.34
CA SER A 719 -14.69 -48.33 40.13
C SER A 719 -13.94 -48.49 41.46
N THR A 720 -13.60 -47.34 42.08
CA THR A 720 -13.55 -47.12 43.54
C THR A 720 -12.77 -48.09 44.44
N SER A 721 -11.69 -47.56 45.06
CA SER A 721 -11.53 -47.42 46.53
C SER A 721 -10.18 -47.85 47.14
N SER A 722 -9.73 -47.02 48.09
CA SER A 722 -9.04 -47.36 49.35
C SER A 722 -7.56 -47.81 49.40
N LEU A 723 -6.73 -46.87 49.84
CA LEU A 723 -5.73 -46.96 50.92
C LEU A 723 -4.51 -47.93 50.85
N VAL A 724 -3.33 -47.27 50.87
CA VAL A 724 -2.16 -47.53 51.74
C VAL A 724 -1.22 -48.71 51.43
N SER A 725 0.07 -48.39 51.54
CA SER A 725 1.28 -49.18 51.23
C SER A 725 1.60 -49.30 49.72
N MET A 726 2.87 -49.26 49.30
CA MET A 726 4.11 -49.35 50.08
C MET A 726 5.00 -48.11 49.91
N ALA A 727 5.45 -47.54 51.02
CA ALA A 727 6.69 -46.74 51.06
C ALA A 727 7.87 -47.66 51.44
N ALA A 728 9.10 -47.20 51.21
CA ALA A 728 10.38 -47.89 51.50
C ALA A 728 10.89 -48.93 50.47
N ALA A 729 11.19 -48.46 49.26
CA ALA A 729 12.35 -48.92 48.49
C ALA A 729 12.92 -47.74 47.66
N GLN A 730 14.25 -47.69 47.51
CA GLN A 730 14.96 -46.68 46.68
C GLN A 730 14.66 -45.20 46.99
N ALA A 731 14.87 -44.80 48.24
CA ALA A 731 15.22 -43.42 48.53
C ALA A 731 16.61 -43.13 47.94
N ASN A 732 16.66 -42.51 46.76
CA ASN A 732 17.88 -41.94 46.19
C ASN A 732 17.61 -40.54 45.59
N SER A 733 16.86 -39.74 46.35
CA SER A 733 16.59 -38.34 46.05
C SER A 733 17.89 -37.53 46.16
N LYS A 734 18.51 -37.20 45.03
CA LYS A 734 19.45 -36.07 44.96
C LYS A 734 18.72 -34.84 45.56
N PRO A 735 19.37 -34.04 46.41
CA PRO A 735 18.73 -32.85 46.97
C PRO A 735 18.30 -31.92 45.84
N VAL A 736 17.04 -31.48 45.87
CA VAL A 736 16.58 -30.41 44.98
C VAL A 736 17.26 -29.14 45.48
N THR A 737 18.22 -28.63 44.71
CA THR A 737 18.97 -27.41 45.05
C THR A 737 18.04 -26.20 45.08
N ALA A 738 18.36 -25.18 45.90
CA ALA A 738 17.58 -23.95 45.98
C ALA A 738 17.33 -23.33 44.59
N ALA A 739 18.39 -23.24 43.77
CA ALA A 739 18.30 -22.81 42.36
C ALA A 739 17.29 -23.60 41.50
N ARG A 740 17.05 -24.90 41.77
CA ARG A 740 16.01 -25.69 41.07
C ARG A 740 14.60 -25.37 41.56
N LEU A 741 14.43 -25.04 42.84
CA LEU A 741 13.14 -24.56 43.38
C LEU A 741 12.83 -23.14 42.87
N GLU A 742 13.82 -22.25 42.87
CA GLU A 742 13.74 -20.89 42.31
C GLU A 742 13.41 -20.92 40.80
N THR A 743 14.09 -21.77 40.02
CA THR A 743 13.79 -21.96 38.59
C THR A 743 12.37 -22.48 38.38
N ALA A 744 11.91 -23.45 39.19
CA ALA A 744 10.54 -23.97 39.09
C ALA A 744 9.49 -22.92 39.46
N ALA A 745 9.73 -22.12 40.50
CA ALA A 745 8.84 -21.02 40.89
C ALA A 745 8.74 -19.95 39.80
N LYS A 746 9.87 -19.57 39.18
CA LYS A 746 9.92 -18.61 38.08
C LYS A 746 9.26 -19.10 36.80
N ILE A 747 9.34 -20.41 36.51
CA ILE A 747 8.55 -21.03 35.42
C ILE A 747 7.05 -20.91 35.69
N GLU A 748 6.61 -21.12 36.93
CA GLU A 748 5.20 -21.05 37.32
C GLU A 748 4.65 -19.61 37.35
N GLU A 749 5.50 -18.64 37.73
CA GLU A 749 5.24 -17.21 37.56
C GLU A 749 5.06 -16.84 36.09
N TYR A 750 6.00 -17.25 35.23
CA TYR A 750 5.91 -17.00 33.79
C TYR A 750 4.72 -17.69 33.12
N ARG A 751 4.27 -18.86 33.59
CA ARG A 751 3.00 -19.47 33.12
C ARG A 751 1.82 -18.53 33.34
N LYS A 752 1.60 -18.09 34.58
CA LYS A 752 0.45 -17.21 34.92
C LYS A 752 0.44 -15.90 34.13
N LEU A 753 1.63 -15.36 33.82
CA LEU A 753 1.77 -14.16 33.00
C LEU A 753 1.57 -14.43 31.49
N ALA A 754 1.99 -15.59 30.99
CA ALA A 754 1.78 -16.02 29.60
C ALA A 754 0.33 -16.49 29.35
N ASP A 755 -0.34 -17.05 30.36
CA ASP A 755 -1.73 -17.50 30.31
C ASP A 755 -2.67 -16.33 29.98
N ASN A 756 -2.30 -15.09 30.33
CA ASN A 756 -3.02 -13.87 29.94
C ASN A 756 -3.11 -13.63 28.42
N LEU A 757 -2.28 -14.30 27.62
CA LEU A 757 -2.32 -14.24 26.15
C LEU A 757 -3.13 -15.40 25.52
N THR A 758 -3.77 -16.24 26.33
CA THR A 758 -4.58 -17.39 25.86
C THR A 758 -6.03 -17.04 25.54
N SER A 759 -6.52 -15.88 26.01
CA SER A 759 -7.76 -15.24 25.57
C SER A 759 -7.60 -13.72 25.46
N HIS A 760 -8.62 -13.03 24.94
CA HIS A 760 -8.64 -11.57 24.84
C HIS A 760 -8.96 -10.87 26.16
N ASP A 761 -9.65 -11.56 27.06
CA ASP A 761 -10.32 -10.97 28.22
C ASP A 761 -9.35 -10.22 29.17
N PRO A 762 -8.10 -10.69 29.42
CA PRO A 762 -7.12 -9.95 30.21
C PRO A 762 -6.70 -8.63 29.55
N PHE A 763 -6.51 -8.60 28.22
CA PHE A 763 -6.13 -7.37 27.49
C PHE A 763 -7.33 -6.40 27.41
N ILE A 764 -8.54 -6.91 27.18
CA ILE A 764 -9.76 -6.08 27.24
C ILE A 764 -9.90 -5.46 28.64
N ALA A 765 -9.79 -6.25 29.70
CA ALA A 765 -9.83 -5.74 31.08
C ALA A 765 -8.68 -4.77 31.41
N LEU A 766 -7.50 -4.91 30.80
CA LEU A 766 -6.40 -3.95 30.92
C LEU A 766 -6.75 -2.60 30.27
N ILE A 767 -7.37 -2.60 29.09
CA ILE A 767 -7.85 -1.39 28.42
C ILE A 767 -8.97 -0.74 29.25
N ASP A 768 -9.99 -1.49 29.66
CA ASP A 768 -11.13 -0.99 30.44
C ASP A 768 -10.67 -0.34 31.76
N ARG A 769 -9.85 -1.05 32.56
CA ARG A 769 -9.26 -0.53 33.83
C ARG A 769 -8.37 0.70 33.64
N SER A 770 -7.89 0.93 32.42
CA SER A 770 -7.04 2.09 32.10
C SER A 770 -7.91 3.28 31.66
N LEU A 771 -8.97 3.05 30.87
CA LEU A 771 -9.96 4.07 30.50
C LEU A 771 -10.80 4.55 31.71
N ASP A 772 -10.96 3.73 32.75
CA ASP A 772 -11.53 4.14 34.05
C ASP A 772 -10.66 5.19 34.82
N GLN A 773 -9.42 5.46 34.38
CA GLN A 773 -8.51 6.43 35.01
C GLN A 773 -8.55 7.80 34.33
N PRO A 774 -8.09 8.89 34.98
CA PRO A 774 -8.00 10.21 34.33
C PRO A 774 -6.90 10.25 33.25
N TRP A 775 -7.30 10.37 31.99
CA TRP A 775 -6.39 10.59 30.85
C TRP A 775 -6.06 12.09 30.67
N PRO A 776 -4.95 12.44 29.98
CA PRO A 776 -4.62 13.84 29.69
C PRO A 776 -5.52 14.40 28.57
N GLU A 777 -6.10 15.58 28.79
CA GLU A 777 -6.88 16.28 27.75
C GLU A 777 -5.98 16.84 26.64
N ASN A 778 -6.32 16.56 25.38
CA ASN A 778 -5.71 17.17 24.18
C ASN A 778 -4.18 16.97 24.06
N ASP A 779 -3.66 15.80 24.44
CA ASP A 779 -2.22 15.50 24.45
C ASP A 779 -1.66 14.95 23.12
N LYS A 780 -2.51 14.75 22.12
CA LYS A 780 -2.08 14.43 20.75
C LYS A 780 -1.31 15.60 20.12
N GLY A 781 -0.01 15.38 19.90
CA GLY A 781 0.84 16.26 19.11
C GLY A 781 0.83 15.97 17.60
N GLU A 782 1.73 16.66 16.90
CA GLU A 782 2.04 16.46 15.47
C GLU A 782 2.59 15.06 15.17
N ASP A 783 2.49 14.61 13.91
CA ASP A 783 3.10 13.34 13.48
C ASP A 783 4.63 13.46 13.39
N LYS A 784 5.32 12.94 14.40
CA LYS A 784 6.78 12.94 14.54
C LYS A 784 7.50 12.07 13.49
N LYS A 785 6.77 11.29 12.68
CA LYS A 785 7.35 10.48 11.60
C LYS A 785 7.85 11.37 10.45
N PRO A 786 9.15 11.33 10.09
CA PRO A 786 9.67 12.14 8.99
C PRO A 786 8.95 11.87 7.67
N LYS A 787 8.48 12.92 6.98
CA LYS A 787 7.69 12.81 5.74
C LYS A 787 8.40 12.06 4.59
N GLY A 788 9.74 12.10 4.56
CA GLY A 788 10.56 11.33 3.61
C GLY A 788 10.94 9.91 4.05
N GLY A 789 10.46 9.46 5.22
CA GLY A 789 10.96 8.28 5.92
C GLY A 789 12.38 8.49 6.48
N PHE A 790 12.92 7.45 7.13
CA PHE A 790 14.29 7.54 7.66
C PHE A 790 15.36 7.24 6.59
N ALA A 791 16.44 8.01 6.67
CA ALA A 791 17.65 7.78 5.91
C ALA A 791 18.83 7.68 6.89
N PRO A 792 19.34 6.46 7.18
CA PRO A 792 20.62 6.32 7.84
C PRO A 792 21.66 7.16 7.11
N ARG A 793 22.47 7.91 7.87
CA ARG A 793 23.58 8.69 7.29
C ARG A 793 24.52 7.70 6.57
N LYS A 794 25.05 8.08 5.41
CA LYS A 794 26.11 7.29 4.77
C LYS A 794 27.39 7.47 5.59
N ASP A 795 27.86 6.40 6.21
CA ASP A 795 29.01 6.46 7.10
C ASP A 795 30.28 6.91 6.37
N GLN A 796 30.97 7.90 6.94
CA GLN A 796 32.35 8.22 6.56
C GLN A 796 33.32 7.32 7.35
N VAL A 797 33.41 6.05 6.97
CA VAL A 797 34.48 5.15 7.41
C VAL A 797 35.57 5.12 6.34
N ALA A 798 36.83 5.17 6.77
CA ALA A 798 37.98 5.24 5.88
C ALA A 798 38.16 3.95 5.04
N ALA A 799 38.77 4.09 3.86
CA ALA A 799 38.97 3.00 2.92
C ALA A 799 40.00 1.97 3.43
N ALA A 800 39.51 0.82 3.94
CA ALA A 800 40.37 -0.32 4.31
C ALA A 800 39.67 -1.71 4.36
N SER A 801 38.63 -1.98 3.57
CA SER A 801 38.17 -3.37 3.29
C SER A 801 37.09 -3.46 2.19
N GLU A 802 37.49 -3.80 0.96
CA GLU A 802 36.55 -4.26 -0.06
C GLU A 802 36.33 -5.78 0.07
N ALA A 803 35.09 -6.22 0.35
CA ALA A 803 34.48 -7.42 -0.22
C ALA A 803 33.01 -7.61 0.23
N VAL A 804 32.17 -8.12 -0.68
CA VAL A 804 30.82 -8.72 -0.47
C VAL A 804 29.63 -7.75 -0.23
N ALA A 805 28.50 -8.08 -0.91
CA ALA A 805 27.11 -7.63 -0.70
C ALA A 805 26.73 -6.15 -0.97
N SER A 806 26.45 -5.84 -2.25
CA SER A 806 25.70 -4.64 -2.65
C SER A 806 24.18 -4.87 -2.61
N SER A 807 23.43 -4.08 -1.81
CA SER A 807 21.95 -3.98 -1.90
C SER A 807 21.35 -2.81 -1.11
N LYS A 808 21.12 -1.68 -1.79
CA LYS A 808 20.12 -0.61 -1.54
C LYS A 808 20.27 0.45 -2.64
N LYS A 809 19.30 0.67 -3.53
CA LYS A 809 18.16 1.60 -3.36
C LYS A 809 18.52 2.93 -2.69
N ARG A 810 18.49 4.05 -3.44
CA ARG A 810 17.97 5.40 -3.05
C ARG A 810 17.92 6.33 -4.30
N PRO A 811 17.33 7.55 -4.25
CA PRO A 811 16.59 8.12 -5.38
C PRO A 811 17.31 9.28 -6.12
N LEU A 812 16.59 9.88 -7.07
CA LEU A 812 16.95 11.07 -7.85
C LEU A 812 16.22 12.34 -7.35
N GLU A 813 16.98 13.42 -7.19
CA GLU A 813 16.62 14.85 -7.39
C GLU A 813 17.96 15.60 -7.31
N GLU A 814 18.60 15.97 -8.43
CA GLU A 814 18.30 17.09 -9.34
C GLU A 814 18.75 18.46 -8.78
N LYS A 815 19.75 19.09 -9.45
CA LYS A 815 19.99 20.54 -9.41
C LYS A 815 20.86 21.01 -10.58
N ASP A 816 20.39 22.03 -11.28
CA ASP A 816 21.05 22.67 -12.42
C ASP A 816 22.26 23.52 -12.04
N ALA A 817 23.26 23.56 -12.93
CA ALA A 817 24.19 24.69 -13.06
C ALA A 817 24.59 24.87 -14.54
N LYS A 818 24.51 26.11 -15.05
CA LYS A 818 24.64 26.39 -16.50
C LYS A 818 26.10 26.64 -16.92
N LYS A 819 26.45 26.06 -18.07
CA LYS A 819 27.35 26.56 -19.13
C LYS A 819 28.49 27.51 -18.73
N GLU A 820 29.71 27.13 -19.10
CA GLU A 820 30.56 28.06 -19.86
C GLU A 820 31.21 27.38 -21.08
N ARG A 821 32.04 28.12 -21.83
CA ARG A 821 32.11 28.01 -23.30
C ARG A 821 33.55 27.95 -23.82
N ALA A 822 33.96 26.81 -24.38
CA ALA A 822 35.25 26.67 -25.07
C ALA A 822 35.12 25.93 -26.40
N GLN A 823 35.67 26.51 -27.47
CA GLN A 823 35.91 25.83 -28.76
C GLN A 823 37.35 25.30 -28.79
N PRO A 824 37.60 24.15 -29.45
CA PRO A 824 38.88 23.89 -30.10
C PRO A 824 38.82 24.16 -31.61
N ALA A 825 39.94 24.61 -32.18
CA ALA A 825 40.02 25.02 -33.57
C ALA A 825 40.25 23.85 -34.56
N LYS A 826 39.93 24.12 -35.82
CA LYS A 826 40.25 23.30 -37.01
C LYS A 826 41.70 22.80 -37.02
N ARG A 827 41.93 21.55 -37.42
CA ARG A 827 43.14 21.16 -38.18
C ARG A 827 42.79 20.21 -39.33
N ARG A 828 43.63 20.21 -40.37
CA ARG A 828 43.36 19.57 -41.67
C ARG A 828 43.95 18.16 -41.77
N LYS A 829 43.32 17.37 -42.65
CA LYS A 829 43.84 16.21 -43.41
C LYS A 829 45.35 15.91 -43.29
N ALA A 830 45.65 14.63 -43.06
CA ALA A 830 46.62 13.89 -43.87
C ALA A 830 46.09 12.46 -44.07
N SER A 831 46.37 11.86 -45.22
CA SER A 831 46.00 10.48 -45.60
C SER A 831 47.26 9.69 -45.90
N VAL A 832 47.35 8.46 -45.43
CA VAL A 832 48.36 7.45 -45.81
C VAL A 832 47.67 6.10 -45.91
N GLU A 833 48.10 5.28 -46.87
CA GLU A 833 47.54 3.97 -47.19
C GLU A 833 48.23 2.84 -46.41
N ALA A 834 47.46 1.83 -46.00
CA ALA A 834 47.87 0.44 -45.80
C ALA A 834 46.61 -0.44 -45.68
#